data_AF-A0A3S0J6I7-F1
#
_entry.id   AF-A0A3S0J6I7-F1
#
_cell.length_a   1.000
_cell.length_b   1.000
_cell.length_c   1.000
_cell.angle_alpha   90.00
_cell.angle_beta   90.00
_cell.angle_gamma   90.00
#
_symmetry.space_group_name_H-M   'P 1'
#
loop_
_entity.id
_entity.type
_entity.pdbx_description
1 polymer ?
#
loop_
_entity_poly.entity_id
_entity_poly.type
_entity_poly.pdbx_seq_one_letter_code
_entity_poly.pdbx_strand_id
1 'polypeptide(L)'
;MNEANLHPHGPVSELRARIRANYAADEAAVLHGLVDQIKLSEDDRRKVADVGARYVERVRKETSPSMMEAFLAEYGLSTAEGVGLMCLAEALLRVPDAETIDDLIHDKIEPSDWGAHLGKSSSSMVNASTWALMLTGKVLEEDPKGPVRALRGLVRRMGEPVVRTAVGQSMKILGRQFVLGQTIEEGMKNARELEKQGYTYSYDMLGEAARTDADALRYHEAYATAIAAIAKQAKGDVRGSPGISVKLSALHPRYEYTHRETVMAELVPRALELAKQAAKANIGFNIDAEEQDRLDLSLDVIEALLSDPGLAGWDGFGVVVQAYARRAAPVIETLYDLAERLDRRIMVRLVKGAYWDTEIKLAQEMGVDTFPVFTRKVNTDVSYMACAQLLLDRRDRIYPQFATHNAHTCAAVIAMAGDDKDSFEFQRLHGMGESLHHIVKQSEGTHCRIYAPVGAHRDLLAYLVRRLLENGANSSFVNQVVDDAIPPSEVSKDPVAEMQRLGDALASPSIRQPGELFDPERKNSRGFRINEPASVLPLLAARETFADATWTAAPMLVGRPAPEGPARDAVSPADGSRVVGKVHEATPAEVASALGAAEDGFRDWSARPVAERAEVLRRTADLYEAHMAELTVIATREAGKMILDGIAEVREAVDFLRYYANESERLEAEEPGSARGIFVCISPWNFPLAIFTGQIAAALAAGNAVLAKPAEQTPLIAARGVELMREAGLPEAALQLLPGDGPTVGGPLTSDPRIAGVCFTGSTEVAQVIHKALAKNAGPDAVLIAETGGLNAMIVDSTALTEQAVRDILISSFQSAGQRCSALRMLYVQEEARERLLTMLGGAMDALAIGDPWNTDTDVSPVIDAEAQADISAYVAAQDKAGKVLKTLPAPDVGTFVTPAVVEVGGIDDLEREIFGPILHVATFKARDIDGVVDAINAKGYGLTFGLHTRIDDRVQQIVERVHVGNIYVNRNQIGAIVGSQPFGGEGLSGTGPKAGGPLYVPRFRRTAAVENHDAPQGKAVSLEALQSALDGLDARNWAARPDRVEVLRKALSGKRGVIRKALAEAAALDMTAQTLPGPTGESNRLSQYPKGPVLCLGPTLEIAVAQAAQALGAGCAAVVVAPGAAQAVQPLSDAGAPVAALDGSVATETLTAVRGIAAVAAAGASDWTRELRLALAERDGPIVSLETQAIAPSRYVVERHLCIDTTAAGGNASLLATAE
;
A
#
# COMPACT_ATOMS: atom_id res chain seq x y z
N MET A 1 -4.98 -35.36 2.66
CA MET A 1 -4.32 -34.95 1.40
C MET A 1 -5.29 -35.19 0.26
N ASN A 2 -5.85 -34.14 -0.33
CA ASN A 2 -6.61 -34.23 -1.57
C ASN A 2 -5.62 -34.26 -2.74
N GLU A 3 -5.69 -35.29 -3.59
CA GLU A 3 -4.92 -35.39 -4.84
C GLU A 3 -5.19 -34.24 -5.83
N ALA A 4 -6.21 -33.40 -5.58
CA ALA A 4 -6.57 -32.26 -6.43
C ALA A 4 -5.52 -31.12 -6.43
N ASN A 5 -4.76 -30.94 -5.35
CA ASN A 5 -3.74 -29.87 -5.24
C ASN A 5 -2.34 -30.27 -5.73
N LEU A 6 -2.16 -31.53 -6.18
CA LEU A 6 -0.85 -32.14 -6.40
C LEU A 6 -0.28 -31.96 -7.83
N HIS A 7 -1.00 -31.30 -8.74
CA HIS A 7 -0.48 -31.01 -10.08
C HIS A 7 -0.91 -29.63 -10.56
N PRO A 8 0.01 -28.74 -11.00
CA PRO A 8 -0.39 -27.69 -11.92
C PRO A 8 -1.01 -28.42 -13.13
N HIS A 9 -2.32 -28.24 -13.29
CA HIS A 9 -3.22 -29.12 -14.03
C HIS A 9 -2.72 -29.44 -15.45
N GLY A 10 -2.17 -30.65 -15.67
CA GLY A 10 -1.82 -31.19 -16.99
C GLY A 10 -0.91 -30.30 -17.87
N PRO A 11 -0.50 -30.77 -19.05
CA PRO A 11 0.05 -29.88 -20.05
C PRO A 11 -1.06 -28.95 -20.56
N VAL A 12 -0.88 -27.64 -20.41
CA VAL A 12 -1.73 -26.64 -21.08
C VAL A 12 -1.47 -26.67 -22.58
N SER A 13 -2.42 -26.16 -23.38
CA SER A 13 -2.21 -26.03 -24.83
C SER A 13 -0.99 -25.15 -25.13
N GLU A 14 -0.36 -25.36 -26.30
CA GLU A 14 0.79 -24.55 -26.73
C GLU A 14 0.46 -23.06 -26.78
N LEU A 15 -0.76 -22.72 -27.23
CA LEU A 15 -1.26 -21.34 -27.24
C LEU A 15 -1.38 -20.75 -25.83
N ARG A 16 -1.88 -21.53 -24.87
CA ARG A 16 -1.96 -21.08 -23.48
C ARG A 16 -0.60 -20.94 -22.82
N ALA A 17 0.36 -21.82 -23.17
CA ALA A 17 1.75 -21.66 -22.75
C ALA A 17 2.37 -20.36 -23.31
N ARG A 18 2.08 -19.99 -24.56
CA ARG A 18 2.51 -18.72 -25.15
C ARG A 18 1.91 -17.49 -24.46
N ILE A 19 0.63 -17.54 -24.05
CA ILE A 19 0.01 -16.48 -23.23
C ILE A 19 0.81 -16.28 -21.94
N ARG A 20 1.11 -17.36 -21.22
CA ARG A 20 1.87 -17.29 -19.96
C ARG A 20 3.31 -16.81 -20.18
N ALA A 21 3.99 -17.27 -21.22
CA ALA A 21 5.33 -16.82 -21.57
C ALA A 21 5.40 -15.31 -21.86
N ASN A 22 4.37 -14.77 -22.54
CA ASN A 22 4.30 -13.34 -22.84
C ASN A 22 3.98 -12.44 -21.63
N TYR A 23 3.63 -12.99 -20.46
CA TYR A 23 3.42 -12.20 -19.25
C TYR A 23 4.68 -11.45 -18.83
N ALA A 24 5.82 -12.15 -18.86
CA ALA A 24 7.12 -11.65 -18.42
C ALA A 24 8.10 -11.40 -19.58
N ALA A 25 7.62 -11.44 -20.83
CA ALA A 25 8.46 -11.23 -22.00
C ALA A 25 8.95 -9.79 -22.11
N ASP A 26 10.16 -9.60 -22.65
CA ASP A 26 10.74 -8.29 -22.93
C ASP A 26 9.82 -7.45 -23.85
N GLU A 27 9.66 -6.17 -23.49
CA GLU A 27 8.71 -5.28 -24.18
C GLU A 27 9.08 -5.07 -25.65
N ALA A 28 10.38 -4.87 -25.92
CA ALA A 28 10.88 -4.63 -27.28
C ALA A 28 10.73 -5.88 -28.15
N ALA A 29 11.07 -7.05 -27.61
CA ALA A 29 10.92 -8.32 -28.31
C ALA A 29 9.47 -8.59 -28.72
N VAL A 30 8.50 -8.35 -27.83
CA VAL A 30 7.08 -8.50 -28.14
C VAL A 30 6.65 -7.50 -29.22
N LEU A 31 7.05 -6.23 -29.12
CA LEU A 31 6.65 -5.20 -30.08
C LEU A 31 7.19 -5.46 -31.49
N HIS A 32 8.45 -5.87 -31.62
CA HIS A 32 9.02 -6.19 -32.94
C HIS A 32 8.22 -7.31 -33.62
N GLY A 33 7.86 -8.36 -32.88
CA GLY A 33 7.02 -9.44 -33.41
C GLY A 33 5.60 -9.00 -33.78
N LEU A 34 5.05 -7.99 -33.10
CA LEU A 34 3.73 -7.42 -33.41
C LEU A 34 3.75 -6.55 -34.68
N VAL A 35 4.81 -5.77 -34.90
CA VAL A 35 4.95 -4.93 -36.10
C VAL A 35 4.91 -5.77 -37.38
N ASP A 36 5.52 -6.96 -37.37
CA ASP A 36 5.52 -7.89 -38.51
C ASP A 36 4.11 -8.39 -38.88
N GLN A 37 3.14 -8.29 -37.97
CA GLN A 37 1.75 -8.66 -38.25
C GLN A 37 1.00 -7.57 -39.03
N ILE A 38 1.48 -6.32 -39.04
CA ILE A 38 0.81 -5.20 -39.69
C ILE A 38 1.08 -5.24 -41.21
N LYS A 39 0.03 -5.50 -42.00
CA LYS A 39 0.15 -5.65 -43.47
C LYS A 39 0.11 -4.33 -44.25
N LEU A 40 0.00 -3.19 -43.57
CA LEU A 40 0.01 -1.87 -44.21
C LEU A 40 1.45 -1.44 -44.54
N SER A 41 1.71 -1.14 -45.82
CA SER A 41 2.99 -0.56 -46.25
C SER A 41 3.22 0.81 -45.61
N GLU A 42 4.46 1.31 -45.64
CA GLU A 42 4.76 2.67 -45.15
C GLU A 42 3.92 3.74 -45.88
N ASP A 43 3.72 3.58 -47.18
CA ASP A 43 2.84 4.47 -47.97
C ASP A 43 1.39 4.40 -47.51
N ASP A 44 0.89 3.20 -47.19
CA ASP A 44 -0.49 3.05 -46.71
C ASP A 44 -0.66 3.61 -45.31
N ARG A 45 0.34 3.46 -44.43
CA ARG A 45 0.33 4.08 -43.10
C ARG A 45 0.36 5.61 -43.17
N ARG A 46 1.12 6.19 -44.11
CA ARG A 46 1.05 7.65 -44.38
C ARG A 46 -0.35 8.09 -44.80
N LYS A 47 -0.99 7.36 -45.72
CA LYS A 47 -2.38 7.66 -46.14
C LYS A 47 -3.36 7.52 -44.98
N VAL A 48 -3.18 6.53 -44.12
CA VAL A 48 -3.99 6.33 -42.90
C VAL A 48 -3.86 7.53 -41.97
N ALA A 49 -2.64 8.01 -41.72
CA ALA A 49 -2.40 9.22 -40.93
C ALA A 49 -3.10 10.44 -41.52
N ASP A 50 -3.04 10.63 -42.84
CA ASP A 50 -3.74 11.72 -43.53
C ASP A 50 -5.27 11.61 -43.42
N VAL A 51 -5.82 10.39 -43.54
CA VAL A 51 -7.26 10.14 -43.37
C VAL A 51 -7.70 10.45 -41.94
N GLY A 52 -6.96 9.97 -40.94
CA GLY A 52 -7.25 10.25 -39.54
C GLY A 52 -7.17 11.75 -39.21
N ALA A 53 -6.17 12.47 -39.74
CA ALA A 53 -6.07 13.92 -39.62
C ALA A 53 -7.29 14.64 -40.25
N ARG A 54 -7.77 14.17 -41.40
CA ARG A 54 -9.02 14.69 -42.00
C ARG A 54 -10.24 14.41 -41.13
N TYR A 55 -10.33 13.26 -40.46
CA TYR A 55 -11.41 13.01 -39.51
C TYR A 55 -11.35 14.01 -38.34
N VAL A 56 -10.16 14.27 -37.78
CA VAL A 56 -9.97 15.28 -36.70
C VAL A 56 -10.38 16.68 -37.17
N GLU A 57 -9.97 17.10 -38.36
CA GLU A 57 -10.39 18.39 -38.93
C GLU A 57 -11.92 18.51 -39.06
N ARG A 58 -12.57 17.43 -39.50
CA ARG A 58 -14.02 17.40 -39.64
C ARG A 58 -14.71 17.41 -38.28
N VAL A 59 -14.19 16.71 -37.28
CA VAL A 59 -14.71 16.79 -35.90
C VAL A 59 -14.70 18.25 -35.43
N ARG A 60 -13.57 18.96 -35.59
CA ARG A 60 -13.44 20.37 -35.18
C ARG A 60 -14.34 21.34 -35.97
N LYS A 61 -14.63 21.06 -37.25
CA LYS A 61 -15.39 21.97 -38.14
C LYS A 61 -16.91 21.69 -38.18
N GLU A 62 -17.30 20.41 -38.18
CA GLU A 62 -18.66 19.97 -38.50
C GLU A 62 -19.48 19.65 -37.24
N THR A 63 -18.83 19.53 -36.08
CA THR A 63 -19.50 19.15 -34.83
C THR A 63 -19.19 20.14 -33.72
N SER A 64 -20.16 20.38 -32.84
CA SER A 64 -19.89 21.02 -31.55
C SER A 64 -19.41 19.95 -30.57
N PRO A 65 -18.40 20.23 -29.72
CA PRO A 65 -18.00 19.29 -28.67
C PRO A 65 -19.20 18.92 -27.81
N SER A 66 -19.29 17.66 -27.39
CA SER A 66 -20.28 17.26 -26.38
C SER A 66 -20.04 18.04 -25.09
N MET A 67 -21.05 18.11 -24.20
CA MET A 67 -20.86 18.75 -22.89
C MET A 67 -19.67 18.17 -22.14
N MET A 68 -19.49 16.85 -22.23
CA MET A 68 -18.39 16.13 -21.60
C MET A 68 -17.04 16.47 -22.23
N GLU A 69 -16.95 16.47 -23.56
CA GLU A 69 -15.71 16.78 -24.29
C GLU A 69 -15.27 18.22 -24.02
N ALA A 70 -16.21 19.17 -24.02
CA ALA A 70 -15.93 20.56 -23.65
C ALA A 70 -15.50 20.72 -22.18
N PHE A 71 -16.09 19.94 -21.28
CA PHE A 71 -15.76 19.95 -19.86
C PHE A 71 -14.35 19.38 -19.60
N LEU A 72 -14.03 18.23 -20.19
CA LEU A 72 -12.71 17.60 -20.07
C LEU A 72 -11.59 18.48 -20.63
N ALA A 73 -11.84 19.15 -21.75
CA ALA A 73 -10.90 20.07 -22.37
C ALA A 73 -10.62 21.32 -21.52
N GLU A 74 -11.66 21.88 -20.88
CA GLU A 74 -11.52 23.10 -20.07
C GLU A 74 -10.82 22.82 -18.74
N TYR A 75 -11.16 21.71 -18.08
CA TYR A 75 -10.70 21.43 -16.73
C TYR A 75 -9.45 20.55 -16.67
N GLY A 76 -9.21 19.69 -17.67
CA GLY A 76 -8.08 18.74 -17.70
C GLY A 76 -8.01 17.85 -16.45
N LEU A 77 -8.25 16.54 -16.56
CA LEU A 77 -8.35 15.70 -15.35
C LEU A 77 -7.03 15.49 -14.59
N SER A 78 -5.90 15.93 -15.14
CA SER A 78 -4.62 15.96 -14.44
C SER A 78 -4.42 17.21 -13.57
N THR A 79 -5.36 18.18 -13.60
CA THR A 79 -5.30 19.38 -12.76
C THR A 79 -5.84 19.12 -11.36
N ALA A 80 -5.47 19.98 -10.41
CA ALA A 80 -6.00 19.90 -9.05
C ALA A 80 -7.53 20.11 -9.03
N GLU A 81 -8.03 21.01 -9.88
CA GLU A 81 -9.45 21.30 -10.06
C GLU A 81 -10.21 20.10 -10.63
N GLY A 82 -9.65 19.43 -11.64
CA GLY A 82 -10.21 18.22 -12.23
C GLY A 82 -10.32 17.08 -11.21
N VAL A 83 -9.26 16.82 -10.44
CA VAL A 83 -9.26 15.80 -9.38
C VAL A 83 -10.24 16.15 -8.25
N GLY A 84 -10.25 17.40 -7.79
CA GLY A 84 -11.13 17.86 -6.71
C GLY A 84 -12.61 17.75 -7.07
N LEU A 85 -12.98 18.12 -8.30
CA LEU A 85 -14.34 17.97 -8.81
C LEU A 85 -14.76 16.51 -8.93
N MET A 86 -13.81 15.63 -9.24
CA MET A 86 -14.07 14.20 -9.31
C MET A 86 -14.31 13.58 -7.94
N CYS A 87 -13.46 13.89 -6.95
CA CYS A 87 -13.69 13.49 -5.57
C CYS A 87 -15.04 14.01 -5.06
N LEU A 88 -15.39 15.26 -5.39
CA LEU A 88 -16.66 15.85 -5.00
C LEU A 88 -17.85 15.14 -5.67
N ALA A 89 -17.81 14.90 -6.98
CA ALA A 89 -18.86 14.17 -7.69
C ALA A 89 -19.05 12.75 -7.14
N GLU A 90 -17.94 12.09 -6.84
CA GLU A 90 -17.85 10.72 -6.33
C GLU A 90 -18.46 10.59 -4.93
N ALA A 91 -18.03 11.44 -4.00
CA ALA A 91 -18.45 11.36 -2.61
C ALA A 91 -19.82 12.02 -2.34
N LEU A 92 -20.13 13.19 -2.92
CA LEU A 92 -21.30 14.00 -2.55
C LEU A 92 -22.65 13.33 -2.82
N LEU A 93 -22.73 12.40 -3.77
CA LEU A 93 -23.94 11.63 -4.05
C LEU A 93 -24.14 10.40 -3.15
N ARG A 94 -23.12 10.03 -2.35
CA ARG A 94 -23.14 8.86 -1.46
C ARG A 94 -23.08 9.20 0.02
N VAL A 95 -22.53 10.35 0.37
CA VAL A 95 -22.45 10.82 1.75
C VAL A 95 -23.87 11.15 2.24
N PRO A 96 -24.35 10.49 3.30
CA PRO A 96 -25.72 10.65 3.78
C PRO A 96 -25.91 11.83 4.74
N ASP A 97 -24.83 12.30 5.38
CA ASP A 97 -24.89 13.30 6.45
C ASP A 97 -24.50 14.72 5.99
N ALA A 98 -25.13 15.70 6.62
CA ALA A 98 -25.01 17.11 6.23
C ALA A 98 -23.63 17.71 6.52
N GLU A 99 -23.09 17.39 7.69
CA GLU A 99 -21.84 17.96 8.24
C GLU A 99 -20.65 17.54 7.37
N THR A 100 -20.52 16.25 7.08
CA THR A 100 -19.43 15.73 6.24
C THR A 100 -19.53 16.19 4.79
N ILE A 101 -20.74 16.43 4.26
CA ILE A 101 -20.90 17.04 2.93
C ILE A 101 -20.34 18.47 2.93
N ASP A 102 -20.59 19.24 3.99
CA ASP A 102 -20.12 20.62 4.06
C ASP A 102 -18.58 20.66 4.17
N ASP A 103 -17.99 19.79 5.00
CA ASP A 103 -16.53 19.61 5.08
C ASP A 103 -15.92 19.24 3.72
N LEU A 104 -16.54 18.30 3.00
CA LEU A 104 -16.10 17.88 1.67
C LEU A 104 -16.21 19.01 0.62
N ILE A 105 -17.29 19.79 0.68
CA ILE A 105 -17.49 20.96 -0.21
C ILE A 105 -16.44 22.03 0.06
N HIS A 106 -16.17 22.32 1.34
CA HIS A 106 -15.13 23.27 1.74
C HIS A 106 -13.75 22.82 1.23
N ASP A 107 -13.34 21.60 1.57
CA ASP A 107 -12.05 20.99 1.20
C ASP A 107 -11.80 20.99 -0.33
N LYS A 108 -12.79 20.58 -1.13
CA LYS A 108 -12.60 20.43 -2.58
C LYS A 108 -12.86 21.70 -3.40
N ILE A 109 -13.58 22.69 -2.87
CA ILE A 109 -13.97 23.87 -3.64
C ILE A 109 -13.23 25.15 -3.22
N GLU A 110 -12.94 25.35 -1.93
CA GLU A 110 -12.35 26.58 -1.40
C GLU A 110 -10.88 26.84 -1.84
N PRO A 111 -9.99 25.83 -1.94
CA PRO A 111 -8.58 26.06 -2.32
C PRO A 111 -8.34 26.34 -3.81
N SER A 112 -9.35 26.15 -4.67
CA SER A 112 -9.19 26.12 -6.14
C SER A 112 -9.59 27.46 -6.79
N ASP A 113 -8.78 27.99 -7.73
CA ASP A 113 -9.06 29.25 -8.43
C ASP A 113 -10.07 29.08 -9.58
N TRP A 114 -11.27 28.61 -9.25
CA TRP A 114 -12.37 28.39 -10.20
C TRP A 114 -12.72 29.66 -11.00
N GLY A 115 -12.38 30.84 -10.48
CA GLY A 115 -12.58 32.13 -11.14
C GLY A 115 -11.80 32.29 -12.44
N ALA A 116 -10.68 31.59 -12.60
CA ALA A 116 -9.90 31.59 -13.83
C ALA A 116 -10.63 30.95 -15.02
N HIS A 117 -11.66 30.14 -14.80
CA HIS A 117 -12.36 29.38 -15.84
C HIS A 117 -13.69 30.00 -16.31
N LEU A 118 -14.14 31.09 -15.68
CA LEU A 118 -15.45 31.67 -15.97
C LEU A 118 -15.49 32.32 -17.37
N GLY A 119 -16.34 31.79 -18.26
CA GLY A 119 -16.55 32.32 -19.62
C GLY A 119 -15.54 31.84 -20.65
N LYS A 120 -14.70 30.85 -20.32
CA LYS A 120 -13.74 30.23 -21.24
C LYS A 120 -14.33 29.08 -22.07
N SER A 121 -15.33 28.37 -21.52
CA SER A 121 -16.04 27.30 -22.25
C SER A 121 -17.03 27.87 -23.28
N SER A 122 -17.12 27.25 -24.44
CA SER A 122 -18.13 27.55 -25.46
C SER A 122 -19.54 27.05 -25.09
N SER A 123 -19.67 26.20 -24.06
CA SER A 123 -20.95 25.66 -23.57
C SER A 123 -21.54 26.53 -22.46
N SER A 124 -22.74 27.08 -22.68
CA SER A 124 -23.47 27.89 -21.69
C SER A 124 -23.85 27.11 -20.43
N MET A 125 -23.99 25.78 -20.53
CA MET A 125 -24.31 24.91 -19.40
C MET A 125 -23.08 24.58 -18.57
N VAL A 126 -21.91 24.35 -19.20
CA VAL A 126 -20.63 24.20 -18.48
C VAL A 126 -20.33 25.47 -17.72
N ASN A 127 -20.47 26.64 -18.36
CA ASN A 127 -20.34 27.94 -17.69
C ASN A 127 -21.33 28.12 -16.52
N ALA A 128 -22.54 27.55 -16.60
CA ALA A 128 -23.52 27.59 -15.51
C ALA A 128 -23.15 26.63 -14.34
N SER A 129 -22.53 25.49 -14.63
CA SER A 129 -21.96 24.58 -13.64
C SER A 129 -20.74 25.19 -12.95
N THR A 130 -19.84 25.84 -13.70
CA THR A 130 -18.73 26.66 -13.15
C THR A 130 -19.28 27.76 -12.25
N TRP A 131 -20.38 28.41 -12.66
CA TRP A 131 -21.05 29.45 -11.87
C TRP A 131 -21.63 28.90 -10.55
N ALA A 132 -22.17 27.68 -10.55
CA ALA A 132 -22.66 27.01 -9.35
C ALA A 132 -21.54 26.56 -8.39
N LEU A 133 -20.39 26.14 -8.93
CA LEU A 133 -19.19 25.80 -8.16
C LEU A 133 -18.47 27.04 -7.62
N MET A 134 -18.53 28.18 -8.33
CA MET A 134 -17.94 29.45 -7.89
C MET A 134 -18.74 30.18 -6.80
N LEU A 135 -20.00 29.80 -6.56
CA LEU A 135 -20.84 30.39 -5.52
C LEU A 135 -20.30 30.16 -4.10
N THR A 136 -19.34 29.24 -3.92
CA THR A 136 -18.67 28.92 -2.64
C THR A 136 -17.26 29.48 -2.53
N GLY A 137 -16.50 29.60 -3.63
CA GLY A 137 -15.04 29.80 -3.61
C GLY A 137 -14.50 31.23 -3.48
N LYS A 138 -15.32 32.28 -3.29
CA LYS A 138 -14.78 33.64 -3.04
C LYS A 138 -15.54 34.41 -1.95
N VAL A 139 -15.20 34.11 -0.70
CA VAL A 139 -15.35 35.03 0.42
C VAL A 139 -13.96 35.35 0.96
N LEU A 140 -13.15 36.15 0.24
CA LEU A 140 -12.12 37.09 0.75
C LEU A 140 -11.09 37.47 -0.33
N GLU A 141 -11.52 38.21 -1.35
CA GLU A 141 -10.61 39.15 -2.04
C GLU A 141 -11.35 40.48 -2.27
N GLU A 142 -10.68 41.58 -1.95
CA GLU A 142 -11.19 42.95 -2.13
C GLU A 142 -10.90 43.42 -3.57
N ASP A 143 -11.79 43.15 -4.51
CA ASP A 143 -11.84 43.94 -5.76
C ASP A 143 -12.82 45.11 -5.59
N PRO A 144 -12.36 46.38 -5.56
CA PRO A 144 -13.20 47.53 -5.25
C PRO A 144 -14.25 47.91 -6.31
N LYS A 145 -14.33 47.26 -7.50
CA LYS A 145 -15.14 47.80 -8.63
C LYS A 145 -15.96 46.82 -9.48
N GLY A 146 -16.36 45.65 -8.98
CA GLY A 146 -17.19 44.68 -9.73
C GLY A 146 -18.68 44.57 -9.33
N PRO A 147 -19.56 44.01 -10.20
CA PRO A 147 -20.99 43.73 -9.92
C PRO A 147 -21.26 42.71 -8.78
N VAL A 148 -20.19 42.21 -8.15
CA VAL A 148 -20.15 41.17 -7.11
C VAL A 148 -20.82 41.60 -5.78
N ARG A 149 -21.04 42.90 -5.54
CA ARG A 149 -21.69 43.39 -4.30
C ARG A 149 -23.17 42.97 -4.17
N ALA A 150 -23.90 42.85 -5.29
CA ALA A 150 -25.31 42.43 -5.27
C ALA A 150 -25.46 40.93 -4.97
N LEU A 151 -24.48 40.11 -5.40
CA LEU A 151 -24.42 38.68 -5.11
C LEU A 151 -23.97 38.38 -3.66
N ARG A 152 -23.03 39.17 -3.10
CA ARG A 152 -22.58 39.03 -1.69
C ARG A 152 -23.73 39.09 -0.69
N GLY A 153 -24.73 39.95 -0.94
CA GLY A 153 -25.91 40.10 -0.08
C GLY A 153 -26.96 38.99 -0.22
N LEU A 154 -26.85 38.13 -1.25
CA LEU A 154 -27.73 37.00 -1.51
C LEU A 154 -27.13 35.71 -0.93
N VAL A 155 -25.84 35.45 -1.16
CA VAL A 155 -25.14 34.26 -0.64
C VAL A 155 -25.10 34.23 0.89
N ARG A 156 -24.76 35.37 1.53
CA ARG A 156 -24.76 35.50 3.00
C ARG A 156 -26.15 35.44 3.63
N ARG A 157 -27.21 35.50 2.83
CA ARG A 157 -28.62 35.48 3.24
C ARG A 157 -29.30 34.13 2.96
N MET A 158 -28.66 33.25 2.20
CA MET A 158 -29.21 31.97 1.74
C MET A 158 -28.63 30.74 2.48
N GLY A 159 -27.45 30.83 3.09
CA GLY A 159 -26.86 29.80 3.97
C GLY A 159 -26.30 28.56 3.25
N GLU A 160 -25.48 27.77 3.96
CA GLU A 160 -24.91 26.47 3.51
C GLU A 160 -25.92 25.50 2.86
N PRO A 161 -27.20 25.39 3.30
CA PRO A 161 -28.15 24.47 2.69
C PRO A 161 -28.47 24.75 1.20
N VAL A 162 -28.40 26.01 0.76
CA VAL A 162 -28.67 26.39 -0.63
C VAL A 162 -27.50 26.03 -1.54
N VAL A 163 -26.27 26.21 -1.05
CA VAL A 163 -25.05 25.77 -1.73
C VAL A 163 -25.06 24.27 -1.94
N ARG A 164 -25.32 23.49 -0.88
CA ARG A 164 -25.40 22.03 -0.94
C ARG A 164 -26.41 21.57 -1.99
N THR A 165 -27.58 22.21 -2.00
CA THR A 165 -28.63 21.91 -2.98
C THR A 165 -28.18 22.22 -4.41
N ALA A 166 -27.49 23.34 -4.64
CA ALA A 166 -27.00 23.74 -5.96
C ALA A 166 -25.89 22.81 -6.49
N VAL A 167 -24.90 22.46 -5.64
CA VAL A 167 -23.82 21.51 -5.98
C VAL A 167 -24.40 20.12 -6.25
N GLY A 168 -25.27 19.62 -5.37
CA GLY A 168 -25.92 18.32 -5.55
C GLY A 168 -26.79 18.22 -6.81
N GLN A 169 -27.48 19.30 -7.21
CA GLN A 169 -28.21 19.33 -8.49
C GLN A 169 -27.26 19.35 -9.69
N SER A 170 -26.15 20.09 -9.60
CA SER A 170 -25.12 20.13 -10.65
C SER A 170 -24.49 18.75 -10.86
N MET A 171 -24.18 18.03 -9.78
CA MET A 171 -23.66 16.65 -9.84
C MET A 171 -24.67 15.67 -10.44
N LYS A 172 -25.97 15.82 -10.17
CA LYS A 172 -27.02 15.01 -10.81
C LYS A 172 -27.13 15.28 -12.32
N ILE A 173 -26.95 16.54 -12.74
CA ILE A 173 -26.95 16.90 -14.17
C ILE A 173 -25.74 16.29 -14.87
N LEU A 174 -24.55 16.37 -14.27
CA LEU A 174 -23.34 15.72 -14.77
C LEU A 174 -23.50 14.20 -14.83
N GLY A 175 -24.04 13.56 -13.78
CA GLY A 175 -24.28 12.11 -13.73
C GLY A 175 -25.12 11.58 -14.90
N ARG A 176 -26.09 12.36 -15.40
CA ARG A 176 -26.92 11.99 -16.57
C ARG A 176 -26.14 11.91 -17.89
N GLN A 177 -24.95 12.50 -17.97
CA GLN A 177 -24.10 12.39 -19.17
C GLN A 177 -23.28 11.10 -19.20
N PHE A 178 -23.17 10.40 -18.07
CA PHE A 178 -22.34 9.22 -17.92
C PHE A 178 -23.11 7.90 -17.90
N VAL A 179 -24.36 7.93 -17.43
CA VAL A 179 -25.29 6.81 -17.58
C VAL A 179 -26.34 7.13 -18.61
N LEU A 180 -26.62 6.17 -19.48
CA LEU A 180 -27.70 6.28 -20.45
C LEU A 180 -29.07 6.23 -19.75
N GLY A 181 -29.15 5.61 -18.56
CA GLY A 181 -30.34 5.58 -17.71
C GLY A 181 -30.05 4.91 -16.36
N GLN A 182 -30.90 5.14 -15.37
CA GLN A 182 -30.77 4.50 -14.05
C GLN A 182 -31.28 3.06 -14.04
N THR A 183 -32.17 2.72 -14.97
CA THR A 183 -32.63 1.36 -15.22
C THR A 183 -32.45 0.99 -16.69
N ILE A 184 -32.49 -0.30 -17.00
CA ILE A 184 -32.37 -0.79 -18.37
C ILE A 184 -33.51 -0.28 -19.26
N GLU A 185 -34.72 -0.14 -18.74
CA GLU A 185 -35.86 0.42 -19.49
C GLU A 185 -35.65 1.89 -19.85
N GLU A 186 -35.11 2.68 -18.91
CA GLU A 186 -34.75 4.07 -19.17
C GLU A 186 -33.63 4.17 -20.20
N GLY A 187 -32.57 3.37 -20.03
CA GLY A 187 -31.45 3.30 -20.97
C GLY A 187 -31.91 2.95 -22.39
N MET A 188 -32.75 1.91 -22.53
CA MET A 188 -33.34 1.51 -23.80
C MET A 188 -34.30 2.55 -24.39
N LYS A 189 -34.99 3.33 -23.56
CA LYS A 189 -35.81 4.46 -24.03
C LYS A 189 -34.94 5.56 -24.61
N ASN A 190 -33.85 5.90 -23.95
CA ASN A 190 -32.92 6.96 -24.34
C ASN A 190 -32.07 6.55 -25.56
N ALA A 191 -31.83 5.25 -25.77
CA ALA A 191 -31.13 4.71 -26.94
C ALA A 191 -31.83 4.97 -28.28
N ARG A 192 -33.17 5.09 -28.29
CA ARG A 192 -34.01 5.07 -29.51
C ARG A 192 -33.65 6.12 -30.56
N GLU A 193 -33.10 7.25 -30.15
CA GLU A 193 -32.75 8.33 -31.08
C GLU A 193 -31.58 7.92 -31.99
N LEU A 194 -30.51 7.40 -31.41
CA LEU A 194 -29.33 6.96 -32.16
C LEU A 194 -29.58 5.60 -32.84
N GLU A 195 -30.43 4.73 -32.29
CA GLU A 195 -30.86 3.51 -32.99
C GLU A 195 -31.51 3.80 -34.34
N LYS A 196 -32.34 4.85 -34.43
CA LYS A 196 -32.95 5.29 -35.69
C LYS A 196 -31.92 5.78 -36.71
N GLN A 197 -30.73 6.18 -36.25
CA GLN A 197 -29.60 6.60 -37.09
C GLN A 197 -28.68 5.40 -37.45
N GLY A 198 -29.05 4.17 -37.08
CA GLY A 198 -28.32 2.95 -37.41
C GLY A 198 -27.18 2.62 -36.45
N TYR A 199 -27.19 3.16 -35.23
CA TYR A 199 -26.33 2.67 -34.14
C TYR A 199 -26.97 1.47 -33.44
N THR A 200 -26.15 0.60 -32.87
CA THR A 200 -26.59 -0.46 -31.96
C THR A 200 -26.01 -0.22 -30.57
N TYR A 201 -26.45 -0.98 -29.57
CA TYR A 201 -26.02 -0.82 -28.18
C TYR A 201 -25.43 -2.10 -27.58
N SER A 202 -24.53 -1.93 -26.62
CA SER A 202 -24.12 -2.94 -25.65
C SER A 202 -24.29 -2.34 -24.25
N TYR A 203 -25.22 -2.85 -23.46
CA TYR A 203 -25.50 -2.29 -22.13
C TYR A 203 -24.50 -2.81 -21.10
N ASP A 204 -23.90 -1.89 -20.33
CA ASP A 204 -23.01 -2.15 -19.21
C ASP A 204 -23.76 -1.86 -17.91
N MET A 205 -24.08 -2.89 -17.15
CA MET A 205 -24.91 -2.77 -15.94
C MET A 205 -24.15 -2.25 -14.72
N LEU A 206 -22.92 -1.73 -14.90
CA LEU A 206 -22.03 -1.16 -13.87
C LEU A 206 -21.62 -2.10 -12.72
N GLY A 207 -22.11 -3.35 -12.70
CA GLY A 207 -21.72 -4.34 -11.71
C GLY A 207 -20.28 -4.79 -11.91
N GLU A 208 -19.49 -4.72 -10.84
CA GLU A 208 -18.10 -5.20 -10.78
C GLU A 208 -17.70 -5.49 -9.33
N ALA A 209 -16.64 -6.27 -9.16
CA ALA A 209 -15.94 -6.50 -7.89
C ALA A 209 -16.88 -6.80 -6.71
N ALA A 210 -17.75 -7.80 -6.87
CA ALA A 210 -18.58 -8.29 -5.79
C ALA A 210 -17.72 -8.56 -4.56
N ARG A 211 -18.14 -8.08 -3.39
CA ARG A 211 -17.44 -8.32 -2.11
C ARG A 211 -18.10 -9.43 -1.31
N THR A 212 -19.36 -9.70 -1.58
CA THR A 212 -20.16 -10.71 -0.91
C THR A 212 -20.86 -11.60 -1.94
N ASP A 213 -21.26 -12.80 -1.55
CA ASP A 213 -22.09 -13.64 -2.43
C ASP A 213 -23.46 -12.99 -2.72
N ALA A 214 -24.00 -12.25 -1.75
CA ALA A 214 -25.23 -11.47 -1.94
C ALA A 214 -25.08 -10.39 -3.03
N ASP A 215 -23.93 -9.73 -3.12
CA ASP A 215 -23.62 -8.83 -4.23
C ASP A 215 -23.60 -9.59 -5.56
N ALA A 216 -22.94 -10.74 -5.58
CA ALA A 216 -22.83 -11.56 -6.78
C ALA A 216 -24.21 -12.00 -7.32
N LEU A 217 -25.09 -12.45 -6.42
CA LEU A 217 -26.48 -12.81 -6.76
C LEU A 217 -27.30 -11.61 -7.21
N ARG A 218 -27.13 -10.44 -6.57
CA ARG A 218 -27.78 -9.19 -6.96
C ARG A 218 -27.36 -8.75 -8.36
N TYR A 219 -26.06 -8.81 -8.68
CA TYR A 219 -25.57 -8.49 -10.02
C TYR A 219 -26.04 -9.50 -11.05
N HIS A 220 -26.04 -10.80 -10.72
CA HIS A 220 -26.62 -11.83 -11.57
C HIS A 220 -28.08 -11.54 -11.93
N GLU A 221 -28.92 -11.21 -10.94
CA GLU A 221 -30.33 -10.84 -11.16
C GLU A 221 -30.47 -9.57 -12.02
N ALA A 222 -29.61 -8.56 -11.79
CA ALA A 222 -29.59 -7.34 -12.60
C ALA A 222 -29.25 -7.65 -14.08
N TYR A 223 -28.27 -8.51 -14.34
CA TYR A 223 -27.94 -8.97 -15.69
C TYR A 223 -29.09 -9.77 -16.31
N ALA A 224 -29.68 -10.71 -15.59
CA ALA A 224 -30.81 -11.52 -16.09
C ALA A 224 -32.01 -10.62 -16.47
N THR A 225 -32.34 -9.66 -15.61
CA THR A 225 -33.39 -8.67 -15.85
C THR A 225 -33.09 -7.82 -17.08
N ALA A 226 -31.85 -7.36 -17.22
CA ALA A 226 -31.42 -6.59 -18.38
C ALA A 226 -31.51 -7.41 -19.68
N ILE A 227 -31.04 -8.67 -19.68
CA ILE A 227 -31.15 -9.58 -20.83
C ILE A 227 -32.60 -9.76 -21.24
N ALA A 228 -33.51 -9.99 -20.27
CA ALA A 228 -34.94 -10.13 -20.54
C ALA A 228 -35.59 -8.86 -21.10
N ALA A 229 -35.12 -7.67 -20.69
CA ALA A 229 -35.57 -6.40 -21.26
C ALA A 229 -35.06 -6.21 -22.70
N ILE A 230 -33.76 -6.41 -22.92
CA ILE A 230 -33.08 -6.28 -24.23
C ILE A 230 -33.69 -7.23 -25.26
N ALA A 231 -34.02 -8.46 -24.85
CA ALA A 231 -34.64 -9.47 -25.72
C ALA A 231 -35.90 -8.98 -26.44
N LYS A 232 -36.66 -8.05 -25.85
CA LYS A 232 -37.88 -7.47 -26.46
C LYS A 232 -37.60 -6.56 -27.66
N GLN A 233 -36.35 -6.13 -27.82
CA GLN A 233 -35.91 -5.24 -28.90
C GLN A 233 -34.92 -5.90 -29.87
N ALA A 234 -34.55 -7.16 -29.64
CA ALA A 234 -33.72 -7.94 -30.55
C ALA A 234 -34.38 -8.03 -31.94
N LYS A 235 -33.60 -7.76 -32.99
CA LYS A 235 -34.06 -7.74 -34.39
C LYS A 235 -32.98 -8.34 -35.29
N GLY A 236 -33.34 -9.37 -36.04
CA GLY A 236 -32.43 -9.98 -37.01
C GLY A 236 -31.33 -10.78 -36.34
N ASP A 237 -30.08 -10.55 -36.77
CA ASP A 237 -28.91 -11.21 -36.21
C ASP A 237 -28.34 -10.46 -34.98
N VAL A 238 -27.33 -11.05 -34.35
CA VAL A 238 -26.65 -10.50 -33.17
C VAL A 238 -25.92 -9.18 -33.45
N ARG A 239 -25.59 -8.89 -34.73
CA ARG A 239 -24.91 -7.65 -35.15
C ARG A 239 -25.89 -6.49 -35.17
N GLY A 240 -27.09 -6.71 -35.69
CA GLY A 240 -28.17 -5.72 -35.71
C GLY A 240 -28.92 -5.56 -34.38
N SER A 241 -28.83 -6.55 -33.49
CA SER A 241 -29.50 -6.52 -32.19
C SER A 241 -28.67 -5.81 -31.12
N PRO A 242 -29.30 -5.16 -30.12
CA PRO A 242 -28.60 -4.73 -28.91
C PRO A 242 -28.04 -5.93 -28.14
N GLY A 243 -26.97 -5.72 -27.37
CA GLY A 243 -26.33 -6.74 -26.53
C GLY A 243 -26.09 -6.26 -25.10
N ILE A 244 -25.41 -7.09 -24.32
CA ILE A 244 -25.02 -6.80 -22.94
C ILE A 244 -23.52 -7.05 -22.75
N SER A 245 -22.92 -6.38 -21.77
CA SER A 245 -21.56 -6.62 -21.28
C SER A 245 -21.60 -6.99 -19.80
N VAL A 246 -20.86 -8.04 -19.44
CA VAL A 246 -20.84 -8.67 -18.12
C VAL A 246 -19.40 -8.74 -17.64
N LYS A 247 -19.17 -8.39 -16.38
CA LYS A 247 -17.87 -8.55 -15.70
C LYS A 247 -17.92 -9.79 -14.83
N LEU A 248 -16.91 -10.65 -14.91
CA LEU A 248 -16.89 -11.91 -14.16
C LEU A 248 -16.71 -11.65 -12.67
N SER A 249 -15.97 -10.61 -12.30
CA SER A 249 -15.85 -10.17 -10.89
C SER A 249 -17.18 -9.76 -10.25
N ALA A 250 -18.21 -9.43 -11.02
CA ALA A 250 -19.54 -9.13 -10.50
C ALA A 250 -20.32 -10.41 -10.12
N LEU A 251 -19.88 -11.59 -10.54
CA LEU A 251 -20.61 -12.85 -10.37
C LEU A 251 -20.02 -13.77 -9.30
N HIS A 252 -18.89 -13.38 -8.69
CA HIS A 252 -18.28 -14.14 -7.60
C HIS A 252 -17.41 -13.24 -6.71
N PRO A 253 -17.49 -13.35 -5.37
CA PRO A 253 -16.74 -12.48 -4.46
C PRO A 253 -15.23 -12.73 -4.49
N ARG A 254 -14.79 -13.95 -4.84
CA ARG A 254 -13.38 -14.37 -4.92
C ARG A 254 -12.99 -14.76 -6.33
N TYR A 255 -13.23 -13.88 -7.30
CA TYR A 255 -12.81 -14.09 -8.69
C TYR A 255 -11.29 -13.89 -8.84
N GLU A 256 -10.56 -14.91 -8.40
CA GLU A 256 -9.11 -14.96 -8.21
C GLU A 256 -8.57 -16.33 -8.62
N TYR A 257 -7.38 -16.41 -9.20
CA TYR A 257 -6.80 -17.69 -9.66
C TYR A 257 -6.57 -18.69 -8.51
N THR A 258 -6.20 -18.20 -7.33
CA THR A 258 -6.05 -19.04 -6.14
C THR A 258 -7.34 -19.75 -5.75
N HIS A 259 -8.49 -19.15 -6.05
CA HIS A 259 -9.85 -19.64 -5.79
C HIS A 259 -10.48 -20.29 -7.03
N ARG A 260 -9.66 -20.80 -7.96
CA ARG A 260 -10.14 -21.35 -9.24
C ARG A 260 -11.22 -22.41 -9.06
N GLU A 261 -11.10 -23.31 -8.08
CA GLU A 261 -12.09 -24.38 -7.91
C GLU A 261 -13.50 -23.85 -7.61
N THR A 262 -13.63 -22.91 -6.67
CA THR A 262 -14.91 -22.28 -6.34
C THR A 262 -15.42 -21.39 -7.46
N VAL A 263 -14.53 -20.67 -8.14
CA VAL A 263 -14.89 -19.92 -9.36
C VAL A 263 -15.49 -20.85 -10.42
N MET A 264 -14.85 -21.98 -10.72
CA MET A 264 -15.38 -22.92 -11.71
C MET A 264 -16.68 -23.59 -11.25
N ALA A 265 -16.86 -23.81 -9.95
CA ALA A 265 -18.05 -24.44 -9.39
C ALA A 265 -19.25 -23.48 -9.27
N GLU A 266 -19.02 -22.19 -9.05
CA GLU A 266 -20.07 -21.23 -8.66
C GLU A 266 -20.28 -20.12 -9.70
N LEU A 267 -19.19 -19.51 -10.19
CA LEU A 267 -19.27 -18.44 -11.18
C LEU A 267 -19.68 -18.97 -12.56
N VAL A 268 -19.12 -20.10 -13.00
CA VAL A 268 -19.41 -20.66 -14.34
C VAL A 268 -20.90 -20.97 -14.51
N PRO A 269 -21.59 -21.65 -13.56
CA PRO A 269 -23.04 -21.87 -13.69
C PRO A 269 -23.85 -20.57 -13.79
N ARG A 270 -23.51 -19.55 -13.00
CA ARG A 270 -24.17 -18.22 -13.03
C ARG A 270 -23.97 -17.56 -14.39
N ALA A 271 -22.74 -17.50 -14.88
CA ALA A 271 -22.44 -16.93 -16.19
C ALA A 271 -23.09 -17.72 -17.35
N LEU A 272 -23.15 -19.05 -17.23
CA LEU A 272 -23.78 -19.93 -18.22
C LEU A 272 -25.29 -19.72 -18.31
N GLU A 273 -25.95 -19.49 -17.18
CA GLU A 273 -27.38 -19.16 -17.15
C GLU A 273 -27.63 -17.88 -17.96
N LEU A 274 -26.89 -16.81 -17.69
CA LEU A 274 -26.98 -15.54 -18.42
C LEU A 274 -26.67 -15.71 -19.90
N ALA A 275 -25.62 -16.46 -20.25
CA ALA A 275 -25.26 -16.74 -21.64
C ALA A 275 -26.37 -17.51 -22.37
N LYS A 276 -27.01 -18.50 -21.74
CA LYS A 276 -28.16 -19.24 -22.31
C LYS A 276 -29.38 -18.34 -22.51
N GLN A 277 -29.65 -17.41 -21.59
CA GLN A 277 -30.71 -16.43 -21.76
C GLN A 277 -30.42 -15.51 -22.96
N ALA A 278 -29.19 -15.03 -23.11
CA ALA A 278 -28.76 -14.22 -24.24
C ALA A 278 -28.82 -14.99 -25.58
N ALA A 279 -28.37 -16.25 -25.59
CA ALA A 279 -28.44 -17.14 -26.75
C ALA A 279 -29.89 -17.35 -27.21
N LYS A 280 -30.81 -17.63 -26.27
CA LYS A 280 -32.24 -17.77 -26.55
C LYS A 280 -32.85 -16.50 -27.13
N ALA A 281 -32.37 -15.33 -26.69
CA ALA A 281 -32.79 -14.03 -27.21
C ALA A 281 -32.08 -13.62 -28.51
N ASN A 282 -31.08 -14.38 -28.95
CA ASN A 282 -30.20 -14.06 -30.09
C ASN A 282 -29.60 -12.65 -30.01
N ILE A 283 -29.08 -12.28 -28.83
CA ILE A 283 -28.40 -11.00 -28.58
C ILE A 283 -26.91 -11.22 -28.32
N GLY A 284 -26.11 -10.15 -28.39
CA GLY A 284 -24.70 -10.20 -28.00
C GLY A 284 -24.52 -10.29 -26.47
N PHE A 285 -23.60 -11.13 -26.01
CA PHE A 285 -23.22 -11.31 -24.61
C PHE A 285 -21.71 -11.22 -24.49
N ASN A 286 -21.18 -10.09 -24.04
CA ASN A 286 -19.74 -9.83 -24.00
C ASN A 286 -19.21 -10.00 -22.59
N ILE A 287 -18.18 -10.82 -22.42
CA ILE A 287 -17.39 -10.88 -21.18
C ILE A 287 -16.33 -9.78 -21.25
N ASP A 288 -16.45 -8.79 -20.37
CA ASP A 288 -15.49 -7.70 -20.24
C ASP A 288 -14.16 -8.19 -19.64
N ALA A 289 -13.05 -7.60 -20.10
CA ALA A 289 -11.71 -7.87 -19.60
C ALA A 289 -11.37 -6.93 -18.44
N GLU A 290 -10.76 -7.48 -17.39
CA GLU A 290 -10.47 -6.81 -16.13
C GLU A 290 -8.95 -6.70 -15.93
N GLU A 291 -8.44 -6.90 -14.71
CA GLU A 291 -7.01 -6.93 -14.41
C GLU A 291 -6.29 -8.12 -15.06
N GLN A 292 -4.98 -7.98 -15.27
CA GLN A 292 -4.15 -8.95 -15.98
C GLN A 292 -4.02 -10.30 -15.25
N ASP A 293 -4.04 -10.36 -13.92
CA ASP A 293 -4.03 -11.66 -13.20
C ASP A 293 -5.34 -12.45 -13.34
N ARG A 294 -6.42 -11.81 -13.78
CA ARG A 294 -7.68 -12.50 -14.08
C ARG A 294 -7.72 -13.06 -15.49
N LEU A 295 -6.80 -12.69 -16.37
CA LEU A 295 -6.83 -13.09 -17.79
C LEU A 295 -6.77 -14.62 -17.93
N ASP A 296 -5.81 -15.29 -17.29
CA ASP A 296 -5.65 -16.74 -17.41
C ASP A 296 -6.92 -17.44 -16.88
N LEU A 297 -7.37 -17.12 -15.66
CA LEU A 297 -8.61 -17.67 -15.11
C LEU A 297 -9.85 -17.41 -16.00
N SER A 298 -9.96 -16.21 -16.58
CA SER A 298 -11.09 -15.85 -17.45
C SER A 298 -11.21 -16.78 -18.66
N LEU A 299 -10.09 -17.23 -19.20
CA LEU A 299 -10.07 -18.11 -20.37
C LEU A 299 -10.54 -19.53 -20.02
N ASP A 300 -10.33 -19.98 -18.79
CA ASP A 300 -10.89 -21.26 -18.30
C ASP A 300 -12.41 -21.18 -18.17
N VAL A 301 -12.92 -20.05 -17.64
CA VAL A 301 -14.35 -19.76 -17.57
C VAL A 301 -14.93 -19.69 -18.99
N ILE A 302 -14.31 -18.93 -19.90
CA ILE A 302 -14.75 -18.76 -21.30
C ILE A 302 -14.81 -20.11 -22.03
N GLU A 303 -13.76 -20.94 -21.92
CA GLU A 303 -13.74 -22.26 -22.54
C GLU A 303 -14.86 -23.16 -21.97
N ALA A 304 -15.08 -23.16 -20.66
CA ALA A 304 -16.17 -23.91 -20.04
C ALA A 304 -17.55 -23.45 -20.53
N LEU A 305 -17.76 -22.14 -20.67
CA LEU A 305 -19.02 -21.57 -21.19
C LEU A 305 -19.25 -21.97 -22.66
N LEU A 306 -18.27 -21.71 -23.53
CA LEU A 306 -18.39 -21.99 -24.98
C LEU A 306 -18.52 -23.48 -25.29
N SER A 307 -17.97 -24.35 -24.44
CA SER A 307 -18.08 -25.80 -24.57
C SER A 307 -19.50 -26.32 -24.32
N ASP A 308 -20.39 -25.54 -23.70
CA ASP A 308 -21.77 -25.96 -23.46
C ASP A 308 -22.52 -26.16 -24.80
N PRO A 309 -23.12 -27.35 -25.04
CA PRO A 309 -23.87 -27.61 -26.26
C PRO A 309 -25.10 -26.73 -26.45
N GLY A 310 -25.67 -26.19 -25.36
CA GLY A 310 -26.82 -25.30 -25.38
C GLY A 310 -26.53 -23.92 -25.99
N LEU A 311 -25.26 -23.58 -26.23
CA LEU A 311 -24.87 -22.36 -26.94
C LEU A 311 -24.63 -22.60 -28.44
N ALA A 312 -24.79 -23.83 -28.96
CA ALA A 312 -24.47 -24.17 -30.34
C ALA A 312 -25.38 -23.43 -31.34
N GLY A 313 -24.81 -22.94 -32.44
CA GLY A 313 -25.53 -22.19 -33.47
C GLY A 313 -25.88 -20.75 -33.09
N TRP A 314 -25.36 -20.23 -31.96
CA TRP A 314 -25.46 -18.83 -31.58
C TRP A 314 -24.11 -18.11 -31.74
N ASP A 315 -24.12 -17.02 -32.50
CA ASP A 315 -22.92 -16.25 -32.88
C ASP A 315 -22.68 -15.03 -31.97
N GLY A 316 -23.42 -14.91 -30.86
CA GLY A 316 -23.43 -13.71 -30.01
C GLY A 316 -22.52 -13.75 -28.78
N PHE A 317 -21.79 -14.85 -28.55
CA PHE A 317 -20.85 -14.92 -27.43
C PHE A 317 -19.64 -14.03 -27.70
N GLY A 318 -19.34 -13.13 -26.78
CA GLY A 318 -18.32 -12.10 -26.94
C GLY A 318 -17.24 -12.12 -25.87
N VAL A 319 -16.02 -11.78 -26.25
CA VAL A 319 -14.86 -11.67 -25.34
C VAL A 319 -14.11 -10.37 -25.62
N VAL A 320 -13.78 -9.63 -24.58
CA VAL A 320 -12.94 -8.43 -24.68
C VAL A 320 -11.45 -8.81 -24.59
N VAL A 321 -10.61 -8.21 -25.44
CA VAL A 321 -9.15 -8.38 -25.44
C VAL A 321 -8.50 -7.00 -25.34
N GLN A 322 -7.51 -6.86 -24.45
CA GLN A 322 -6.85 -5.59 -24.15
C GLN A 322 -5.48 -5.50 -24.85
N ALA A 323 -5.36 -4.64 -25.85
CA ALA A 323 -4.15 -4.46 -26.66
C ALA A 323 -2.96 -3.85 -25.91
N TYR A 324 -3.17 -3.20 -24.76
CA TYR A 324 -2.10 -2.68 -23.90
C TYR A 324 -1.25 -3.79 -23.25
N ALA A 325 -1.70 -5.05 -23.30
CA ALA A 325 -1.07 -6.18 -22.66
C ALA A 325 -0.19 -6.92 -23.66
N ARG A 326 0.96 -7.40 -23.20
CA ARG A 326 1.91 -8.18 -24.03
C ARG A 326 1.35 -9.54 -24.48
N ARG A 327 0.21 -9.93 -23.91
CA ARG A 327 -0.50 -11.20 -24.15
C ARG A 327 -1.66 -11.09 -25.15
N ALA A 328 -1.97 -9.90 -25.68
CA ALA A 328 -3.16 -9.68 -26.49
C ALA A 328 -3.22 -10.56 -27.77
N ALA A 329 -2.14 -10.61 -28.54
CA ALA A 329 -2.08 -11.43 -29.76
C ALA A 329 -2.26 -12.94 -29.50
N PRO A 330 -1.52 -13.60 -28.57
CA PRO A 330 -1.74 -15.02 -28.31
C PRO A 330 -3.12 -15.32 -27.68
N VAL A 331 -3.77 -14.36 -27.01
CA VAL A 331 -5.18 -14.50 -26.60
C VAL A 331 -6.10 -14.58 -27.81
N ILE A 332 -5.93 -13.71 -28.81
CA ILE A 332 -6.74 -13.75 -30.04
C ILE A 332 -6.56 -15.09 -30.77
N GLU A 333 -5.34 -15.59 -30.84
CA GLU A 333 -5.05 -16.90 -31.43
C GLU A 333 -5.73 -18.03 -30.65
N THR A 334 -5.73 -17.98 -29.32
CA THR A 334 -6.42 -18.95 -28.45
C THR A 334 -7.93 -18.92 -28.66
N LEU A 335 -8.53 -17.73 -28.79
CA LEU A 335 -9.96 -17.59 -29.06
C LEU A 335 -10.33 -18.12 -30.46
N TYR A 336 -9.46 -17.92 -31.45
CA TYR A 336 -9.66 -18.48 -32.79
C TYR A 336 -9.60 -20.01 -32.79
N ASP A 337 -8.56 -20.60 -32.17
CA ASP A 337 -8.46 -22.06 -32.00
C ASP A 337 -9.68 -22.63 -31.29
N LEU A 338 -10.12 -21.98 -30.21
CA LEU A 338 -11.31 -22.39 -29.47
C LEU A 338 -12.57 -22.34 -30.35
N ALA A 339 -12.73 -21.29 -31.16
CA ALA A 339 -13.83 -21.16 -32.11
C ALA A 339 -13.79 -22.27 -33.18
N GLU A 340 -12.61 -22.65 -33.68
CA GLU A 340 -12.45 -23.75 -34.63
C GLU A 340 -12.78 -25.10 -34.01
N ARG A 341 -12.20 -25.43 -32.84
CA ARG A 341 -12.41 -26.72 -32.17
C ARG A 341 -13.87 -26.95 -31.78
N LEU A 342 -14.57 -25.90 -31.34
CA LEU A 342 -15.95 -25.98 -30.88
C LEU A 342 -16.99 -25.67 -31.97
N ASP A 343 -16.53 -25.39 -33.21
CA ASP A 343 -17.34 -24.95 -34.35
C ASP A 343 -18.26 -23.76 -33.99
N ARG A 344 -17.68 -22.72 -33.40
CA ARG A 344 -18.38 -21.51 -32.96
C ARG A 344 -17.96 -20.29 -33.76
N ARG A 345 -18.72 -19.21 -33.58
CA ARG A 345 -18.30 -17.85 -33.91
C ARG A 345 -18.26 -17.02 -32.64
N ILE A 346 -17.22 -16.21 -32.50
CA ILE A 346 -16.99 -15.39 -31.31
C ILE A 346 -16.93 -13.93 -31.73
N MET A 347 -17.66 -13.07 -31.02
CA MET A 347 -17.48 -11.62 -31.14
C MET A 347 -16.25 -11.22 -30.32
N VAL A 348 -15.24 -10.61 -30.92
CA VAL A 348 -14.04 -10.20 -30.17
C VAL A 348 -13.94 -8.69 -30.14
N ARG A 349 -14.14 -8.11 -28.96
CA ARG A 349 -13.98 -6.68 -28.75
C ARG A 349 -12.53 -6.35 -28.42
N LEU A 350 -11.85 -5.68 -29.35
CA LEU A 350 -10.51 -5.18 -29.13
C LEU A 350 -10.57 -3.78 -28.51
N VAL A 351 -10.06 -3.66 -27.29
CA VAL A 351 -9.88 -2.38 -26.57
C VAL A 351 -8.38 -2.13 -26.38
N LYS A 352 -7.99 -0.92 -25.97
CA LYS A 352 -6.63 -0.68 -25.46
C LYS A 352 -6.44 -1.33 -24.10
N GLY A 353 -7.11 -0.81 -23.07
CA GLY A 353 -7.06 -1.32 -21.70
C GLY A 353 -7.41 -0.21 -20.72
N ALA A 354 -7.98 -0.57 -19.56
CA ALA A 354 -8.56 0.38 -18.60
C ALA A 354 -7.93 0.32 -17.19
N TYR A 355 -6.89 -0.49 -17.00
CA TYR A 355 -6.27 -0.77 -15.70
C TYR A 355 -4.76 -0.49 -15.68
N TRP A 356 -4.28 0.34 -16.61
CA TRP A 356 -2.84 0.44 -16.89
C TRP A 356 -2.02 0.88 -15.67
N ASP A 357 -2.46 1.93 -14.99
CA ASP A 357 -1.83 2.45 -13.77
C ASP A 357 -1.85 1.45 -12.61
N THR A 358 -2.97 0.75 -12.43
CA THR A 358 -3.10 -0.34 -11.46
C THR A 358 -2.10 -1.46 -11.74
N GLU A 359 -1.91 -1.86 -13.00
CA GLU A 359 -0.92 -2.89 -13.35
C GLU A 359 0.52 -2.43 -13.09
N ILE A 360 0.83 -1.14 -13.31
CA ILE A 360 2.15 -0.58 -12.97
C ILE A 360 2.37 -0.59 -11.45
N LYS A 361 1.41 -0.05 -10.68
CA LYS A 361 1.47 0.01 -9.22
C LYS A 361 1.64 -1.38 -8.60
N LEU A 362 0.75 -2.31 -8.93
CA LEU A 362 0.74 -3.67 -8.40
C LEU A 362 2.04 -4.41 -8.73
N ALA A 363 2.58 -4.27 -9.95
CA ALA A 363 3.84 -4.90 -10.30
C ALA A 363 5.02 -4.34 -9.48
N GLN A 364 5.08 -3.03 -9.24
CA GLN A 364 6.11 -2.40 -8.40
C GLN A 364 5.98 -2.81 -6.93
N GLU A 365 4.77 -2.78 -6.36
CA GLU A 365 4.50 -3.22 -4.98
C GLU A 365 4.94 -4.67 -4.76
N MET A 366 4.56 -5.57 -5.66
CA MET A 366 4.86 -7.00 -5.57
C MET A 366 6.30 -7.36 -5.96
N GLY A 367 7.07 -6.43 -6.54
CA GLY A 367 8.45 -6.69 -6.96
C GLY A 367 8.58 -7.80 -8.00
N VAL A 368 7.57 -7.96 -8.88
CA VAL A 368 7.60 -8.98 -9.95
C VAL A 368 8.62 -8.62 -11.03
N ASP A 369 9.00 -9.58 -11.88
CA ASP A 369 10.11 -9.39 -12.83
C ASP A 369 9.91 -8.23 -13.82
N THR A 370 8.69 -7.98 -14.30
CA THR A 370 8.35 -6.89 -15.24
C THR A 370 6.85 -6.60 -15.23
N PHE A 371 6.45 -5.50 -15.86
CA PHE A 371 5.05 -5.17 -16.14
C PHE A 371 4.40 -6.14 -17.15
N PRO A 372 3.12 -6.51 -16.97
CA PRO A 372 2.36 -7.29 -17.96
C PRO A 372 1.81 -6.46 -19.13
N VAL A 373 1.98 -5.14 -19.05
CA VAL A 373 1.48 -4.14 -20.00
C VAL A 373 2.64 -3.39 -20.65
N PHE A 374 2.39 -2.75 -21.79
CA PHE A 374 3.34 -1.82 -22.41
C PHE A 374 3.48 -0.56 -21.57
N THR A 375 4.68 0.00 -21.49
CA THR A 375 4.99 1.16 -20.64
C THR A 375 4.85 2.49 -21.37
N ARG A 376 4.67 2.46 -22.69
CA ARG A 376 4.34 3.63 -23.51
C ARG A 376 3.00 3.45 -24.21
N LYS A 377 2.28 4.57 -24.37
CA LYS A 377 1.02 4.60 -25.11
C LYS A 377 1.22 4.25 -26.59
N VAL A 378 2.27 4.74 -27.25
CA VAL A 378 2.55 4.40 -28.68
C VAL A 378 2.73 2.89 -28.89
N ASN A 379 3.34 2.18 -27.93
CA ASN A 379 3.51 0.73 -27.98
C ASN A 379 2.16 0.01 -27.92
N THR A 380 1.23 0.51 -27.10
CA THR A 380 -0.16 0.03 -27.08
C THR A 380 -0.87 0.30 -28.42
N ASP A 381 -0.63 1.43 -29.08
CA ASP A 381 -1.22 1.73 -30.39
C ASP A 381 -0.73 0.77 -31.48
N VAL A 382 0.58 0.48 -31.51
CA VAL A 382 1.17 -0.52 -32.41
C VAL A 382 0.58 -1.91 -32.15
N SER A 383 0.50 -2.32 -30.87
CA SER A 383 -0.12 -3.58 -30.47
C SER A 383 -1.59 -3.66 -30.91
N TYR A 384 -2.36 -2.56 -30.77
CA TYR A 384 -3.74 -2.50 -31.24
C TYR A 384 -3.82 -2.71 -32.75
N MET A 385 -2.97 -2.04 -33.54
CA MET A 385 -2.93 -2.21 -35.00
C MET A 385 -2.61 -3.65 -35.41
N ALA A 386 -1.61 -4.27 -34.76
CA ALA A 386 -1.24 -5.66 -35.01
C ALA A 386 -2.40 -6.62 -34.67
N CYS A 387 -3.00 -6.47 -33.49
CA CYS A 387 -4.15 -7.26 -33.06
C CYS A 387 -5.37 -7.05 -33.96
N ALA A 388 -5.58 -5.83 -34.48
CA ALA A 388 -6.66 -5.54 -35.41
C ALA A 388 -6.47 -6.24 -36.76
N GLN A 389 -5.27 -6.24 -37.31
CA GLN A 389 -4.95 -7.01 -38.50
C GLN A 389 -5.16 -8.52 -38.26
N LEU A 390 -4.72 -9.03 -37.10
CA LEU A 390 -4.86 -10.43 -36.70
C LEU A 390 -6.34 -10.87 -36.63
N LEU A 391 -7.21 -10.01 -36.12
CA LEU A 391 -8.66 -10.24 -36.06
C LEU A 391 -9.33 -10.17 -37.44
N LEU A 392 -8.94 -9.19 -38.27
CA LEU A 392 -9.46 -9.06 -39.64
C LEU A 392 -9.06 -10.25 -40.52
N ASP A 393 -7.92 -10.88 -40.26
CA ASP A 393 -7.49 -12.09 -40.96
C ASP A 393 -8.28 -13.35 -40.55
N ARG A 394 -9.09 -13.28 -39.47
CA ARG A 394 -9.81 -14.40 -38.84
C ARG A 394 -11.34 -14.27 -38.89
N ARG A 395 -11.83 -13.49 -39.86
CA ARG A 395 -13.26 -13.14 -40.00
C ARG A 395 -14.18 -14.31 -40.36
N ASP A 396 -13.61 -15.46 -40.69
CA ASP A 396 -14.34 -16.71 -40.92
C ASP A 396 -14.99 -17.25 -39.63
N ARG A 397 -14.33 -17.04 -38.48
CA ARG A 397 -14.77 -17.48 -37.15
C ARG A 397 -14.96 -16.36 -36.14
N ILE A 398 -14.30 -15.23 -36.33
CA ILE A 398 -14.35 -14.10 -35.39
C ILE A 398 -15.12 -12.96 -36.02
N TYR A 399 -16.00 -12.32 -35.25
CA TYR A 399 -16.57 -11.02 -35.60
C TYR A 399 -15.84 -9.93 -34.82
N PRO A 400 -14.92 -9.17 -35.45
CA PRO A 400 -14.13 -8.16 -34.75
C PRO A 400 -14.98 -6.94 -34.39
N GLN A 401 -14.80 -6.44 -33.16
CA GLN A 401 -15.44 -5.23 -32.66
C GLN A 401 -14.35 -4.27 -32.17
N PHE A 402 -14.05 -3.24 -32.96
CA PHE A 402 -12.95 -2.31 -32.68
C PHE A 402 -13.43 -1.16 -31.79
N ALA A 403 -13.23 -1.30 -30.48
CA ALA A 403 -13.56 -0.28 -29.51
C ALA A 403 -12.42 0.75 -29.39
N THR A 404 -12.63 1.94 -29.93
CA THR A 404 -11.63 3.02 -29.91
C THR A 404 -12.28 4.37 -30.16
N HIS A 405 -11.72 5.41 -29.55
CA HIS A 405 -12.06 6.81 -29.86
C HIS A 405 -10.98 7.50 -30.67
N ASN A 406 -9.91 6.82 -31.07
CA ASN A 406 -8.78 7.41 -31.78
C ASN A 406 -9.00 7.40 -33.31
N ALA A 407 -8.96 8.58 -33.94
CA ALA A 407 -9.20 8.74 -35.37
C ALA A 407 -8.18 8.01 -36.26
N HIS A 408 -6.89 8.00 -35.88
CA HIS A 408 -5.87 7.23 -36.59
C HIS A 408 -6.20 5.74 -36.54
N THR A 409 -6.54 5.21 -35.36
CA THR A 409 -6.91 3.80 -35.20
C THR A 409 -8.13 3.43 -36.06
N CYS A 410 -9.15 4.29 -36.12
CA CYS A 410 -10.31 4.08 -37.01
C CYS A 410 -9.88 4.02 -38.49
N ALA A 411 -9.07 4.98 -38.93
CA ALA A 411 -8.56 5.01 -40.31
C ALA A 411 -7.71 3.77 -40.65
N ALA A 412 -6.88 3.30 -39.71
CA ALA A 412 -6.04 2.12 -39.87
C ALA A 412 -6.88 0.85 -40.06
N VAL A 413 -7.88 0.64 -39.19
CA VAL A 413 -8.80 -0.52 -39.28
C VAL A 413 -9.53 -0.53 -40.61
N ILE A 414 -10.02 0.62 -41.08
CA ILE A 414 -10.75 0.74 -42.35
C ILE A 414 -9.82 0.41 -43.53
N ALA A 415 -8.58 0.91 -43.51
CA ALA A 415 -7.59 0.58 -44.53
C ALA A 415 -7.24 -0.91 -44.53
N MET A 416 -7.12 -1.55 -43.36
CA MET A 416 -6.84 -3.00 -43.25
C MET A 416 -8.02 -3.86 -43.72
N ALA A 417 -9.26 -3.44 -43.45
CA ALA A 417 -10.46 -4.19 -43.81
C ALA A 417 -10.77 -4.15 -45.32
N GLY A 418 -10.34 -3.09 -46.00
CA GLY A 418 -10.62 -2.86 -47.42
C GLY A 418 -12.11 -2.63 -47.69
N ASP A 419 -12.64 -3.29 -48.72
CA ASP A 419 -14.04 -3.13 -49.13
C ASP A 419 -15.04 -3.89 -48.23
N ASP A 420 -14.58 -4.86 -47.45
CA ASP A 420 -15.43 -5.69 -46.59
C ASP A 420 -15.66 -5.03 -45.22
N LYS A 421 -16.61 -4.09 -45.20
CA LYS A 421 -16.99 -3.29 -44.02
C LYS A 421 -18.15 -3.89 -43.20
N ASP A 422 -18.74 -4.99 -43.64
CA ASP A 422 -19.86 -5.67 -42.98
C ASP A 422 -19.43 -6.79 -42.03
N SER A 423 -18.17 -7.20 -42.11
CA SER A 423 -17.59 -8.29 -41.31
C SER A 423 -16.95 -7.84 -40.00
N PHE A 424 -17.06 -6.55 -39.67
CA PHE A 424 -16.64 -5.98 -38.39
C PHE A 424 -17.56 -4.81 -37.99
N GLU A 425 -17.45 -4.37 -36.73
CA GLU A 425 -18.03 -3.11 -36.28
C GLU A 425 -17.01 -2.28 -35.50
N PHE A 426 -17.22 -0.97 -35.47
CA PHE A 426 -16.61 -0.11 -34.46
C PHE A 426 -17.43 -0.12 -33.18
N GLN A 427 -16.80 0.21 -32.06
CA GLN A 427 -17.49 0.54 -30.83
C GLN A 427 -16.97 1.83 -30.21
N ARG A 428 -17.87 2.50 -29.49
CA ARG A 428 -17.55 3.68 -28.68
C ARG A 428 -18.30 3.63 -27.36
N LEU A 429 -17.88 4.46 -26.42
CA LEU A 429 -18.64 4.70 -25.21
C LEU A 429 -19.77 5.71 -25.44
N HIS A 430 -20.86 5.59 -24.68
CA HIS A 430 -21.86 6.64 -24.55
C HIS A 430 -21.25 7.94 -23.99
N GLY A 431 -21.61 9.09 -24.55
CA GLY A 431 -21.11 10.40 -24.12
C GLY A 431 -19.68 10.74 -24.58
N MET A 432 -18.98 9.82 -25.27
CA MET A 432 -17.60 10.05 -25.74
C MET A 432 -17.38 9.57 -27.17
N GLY A 433 -16.70 10.40 -27.98
CA GLY A 433 -16.35 10.10 -29.37
C GLY A 433 -17.55 10.03 -30.30
N GLU A 434 -18.66 10.69 -29.94
CA GLU A 434 -19.89 10.70 -30.74
C GLU A 434 -19.64 11.36 -32.09
N SER A 435 -18.95 12.51 -32.07
CA SER A 435 -18.60 13.29 -33.25
C SER A 435 -17.72 12.50 -34.23
N LEU A 436 -16.67 11.83 -33.72
CA LEU A 436 -15.78 11.02 -34.55
C LEU A 436 -16.53 9.88 -35.23
N HIS A 437 -17.28 9.09 -34.46
CA HIS A 437 -17.98 7.92 -35.00
C HIS A 437 -19.14 8.30 -35.92
N HIS A 438 -19.77 9.46 -35.72
CA HIS A 438 -20.72 10.00 -36.69
C HIS A 438 -20.04 10.26 -38.05
N ILE A 439 -18.88 10.92 -38.04
CA ILE A 439 -18.09 11.19 -39.24
C ILE A 439 -17.63 9.90 -39.91
N VAL A 440 -17.06 8.96 -39.15
CA VAL A 440 -16.58 7.68 -39.68
C VAL A 440 -17.74 6.88 -40.28
N LYS A 441 -18.86 6.76 -39.56
CA LYS A 441 -20.06 6.06 -40.06
C LYS A 441 -20.60 6.68 -41.34
N GLN A 442 -20.73 8.00 -41.40
CA GLN A 442 -21.25 8.70 -42.57
C GLN A 442 -20.32 8.59 -43.78
N SER A 443 -19.02 8.66 -43.55
CA SER A 443 -18.02 8.67 -44.63
C SER A 443 -17.74 7.28 -45.18
N GLU A 444 -17.75 6.28 -44.30
CA GLU A 444 -17.23 4.95 -44.61
C GLU A 444 -18.30 3.88 -44.67
N GLY A 445 -19.52 4.14 -44.18
CA GLY A 445 -20.63 3.18 -44.19
C GLY A 445 -20.50 2.06 -43.16
N THR A 446 -19.77 2.28 -42.06
CA THR A 446 -19.48 1.25 -41.06
C THR A 446 -20.59 1.07 -40.01
N HIS A 447 -20.57 -0.08 -39.33
CA HIS A 447 -21.37 -0.32 -38.12
C HIS A 447 -20.69 0.30 -36.90
N CYS A 448 -21.49 0.81 -35.96
CA CYS A 448 -20.99 1.36 -34.70
C CYS A 448 -21.93 0.96 -33.56
N ARG A 449 -21.38 0.26 -32.56
CA ARG A 449 -22.09 -0.11 -31.32
C ARG A 449 -21.68 0.79 -30.17
N ILE A 450 -22.65 1.30 -29.44
CA ILE A 450 -22.43 2.17 -28.28
C ILE A 450 -22.45 1.32 -27.02
N TYR A 451 -21.32 1.28 -26.31
CA TYR A 451 -21.22 0.74 -24.97
C TYR A 451 -21.86 1.74 -23.99
N ALA A 452 -22.95 1.36 -23.34
CA ALA A 452 -23.83 2.26 -22.62
C ALA A 452 -23.96 1.86 -21.15
N PRO A 453 -23.40 2.65 -20.21
CA PRO A 453 -23.55 2.43 -18.78
C PRO A 453 -25.00 2.61 -18.34
N VAL A 454 -25.50 1.68 -17.53
CA VAL A 454 -26.86 1.67 -16.97
C VAL A 454 -26.80 1.24 -15.52
N GLY A 455 -27.32 2.08 -14.62
CA GLY A 455 -27.41 1.74 -13.20
C GLY A 455 -27.61 2.97 -12.32
N ALA A 456 -27.79 2.74 -11.01
CA ALA A 456 -28.01 3.81 -10.07
C ALA A 456 -26.78 4.73 -9.97
N HIS A 457 -27.00 6.03 -9.77
CA HIS A 457 -25.88 6.98 -9.68
C HIS A 457 -24.86 6.62 -8.59
N ARG A 458 -25.27 5.96 -7.50
CA ARG A 458 -24.34 5.52 -6.44
C ARG A 458 -23.31 4.49 -6.94
N ASP A 459 -23.72 3.63 -7.87
CA ASP A 459 -22.91 2.54 -8.44
C ASP A 459 -22.02 3.06 -9.59
N LEU A 460 -22.43 4.17 -10.23
CA LEU A 460 -21.72 4.83 -11.33
C LEU A 460 -20.40 5.48 -10.91
N LEU A 461 -20.29 5.95 -9.67
CA LEU A 461 -19.29 6.95 -9.30
C LEU A 461 -17.87 6.40 -9.11
N ALA A 462 -17.73 5.16 -8.64
CA ALA A 462 -16.41 4.51 -8.58
C ALA A 462 -15.88 4.19 -9.98
N TYR A 463 -16.79 3.77 -10.87
CA TYR A 463 -16.53 3.58 -12.29
C TYR A 463 -16.20 4.90 -13.03
N LEU A 464 -16.80 6.01 -12.58
CA LEU A 464 -16.69 7.33 -13.21
C LEU A 464 -15.26 7.84 -13.30
N VAL A 465 -14.51 7.74 -12.19
CA VAL A 465 -13.14 8.27 -12.11
C VAL A 465 -12.24 7.53 -13.09
N ARG A 466 -12.25 6.20 -13.08
CA ARG A 466 -11.50 5.39 -14.04
C ARG A 466 -11.90 5.70 -15.47
N ARG A 467 -13.19 5.89 -15.74
CA ARG A 467 -13.69 6.20 -17.07
C ARG A 467 -13.23 7.56 -17.60
N LEU A 468 -13.14 8.52 -16.70
CA LEU A 468 -12.65 9.84 -16.97
C LEU A 468 -11.15 9.84 -17.19
N LEU A 469 -10.37 9.14 -16.35
CA LEU A 469 -8.93 8.97 -16.54
C LEU A 469 -8.58 8.34 -17.89
N GLU A 470 -9.35 7.32 -18.33
CA GLU A 470 -9.19 6.68 -19.64
C GLU A 470 -9.22 7.69 -20.81
N ASN A 471 -10.00 8.77 -20.68
CA ASN A 471 -10.28 9.69 -21.78
C ASN A 471 -9.78 11.13 -21.55
N GLY A 472 -9.42 11.51 -20.33
CA GLY A 472 -9.01 12.88 -19.99
C GLY A 472 -7.56 13.02 -19.53
N ALA A 473 -6.73 11.97 -19.64
CA ALA A 473 -5.28 12.14 -19.60
C ALA A 473 -4.81 13.05 -20.76
N ASN A 474 -3.72 13.81 -20.58
CA ASN A 474 -3.20 14.71 -21.63
C ASN A 474 -2.80 13.96 -22.91
N SER A 475 -2.40 12.71 -22.73
CA SER A 475 -2.10 11.72 -23.77
C SER A 475 -3.33 11.19 -24.52
N SER A 476 -4.52 11.37 -23.97
CA SER A 476 -5.75 10.86 -24.56
C SER A 476 -6.09 11.62 -25.83
N PHE A 477 -6.47 10.86 -26.87
CA PHE A 477 -7.00 11.42 -28.11
C PHE A 477 -8.20 12.34 -27.86
N VAL A 478 -9.08 12.01 -26.92
CA VAL A 478 -10.30 12.80 -26.65
C VAL A 478 -9.97 14.20 -26.13
N ASN A 479 -8.85 14.36 -25.42
CA ASN A 479 -8.37 15.67 -24.99
C ASN A 479 -7.74 16.43 -26.19
N GLN A 480 -6.88 15.76 -26.96
CA GLN A 480 -6.15 16.37 -28.08
C GLN A 480 -7.04 16.73 -29.29
N VAL A 481 -8.13 16.01 -29.52
CA VAL A 481 -9.00 16.21 -30.69
C VAL A 481 -9.75 17.54 -30.64
N VAL A 482 -10.04 18.04 -29.44
CA VAL A 482 -10.75 19.32 -29.22
C VAL A 482 -9.80 20.50 -28.94
N ASP A 483 -8.51 20.23 -28.71
CA ASP A 483 -7.49 21.27 -28.54
C ASP A 483 -7.01 21.83 -29.89
N ASP A 484 -7.47 23.04 -30.24
CA ASP A 484 -7.08 23.74 -31.46
C ASP A 484 -5.59 24.13 -31.51
N ALA A 485 -4.87 24.11 -30.38
CA ALA A 485 -3.43 24.35 -30.36
C ALA A 485 -2.63 23.18 -30.96
N ILE A 486 -3.18 21.96 -30.94
CA ILE A 486 -2.53 20.76 -31.48
C ILE A 486 -2.97 20.54 -32.94
N PRO A 487 -2.05 20.48 -33.92
CA PRO A 487 -2.40 20.21 -35.31
C PRO A 487 -3.06 18.82 -35.52
N PRO A 488 -4.07 18.68 -36.40
CA PRO A 488 -4.68 17.38 -36.70
C PRO A 488 -3.70 16.29 -37.15
N SER A 489 -2.63 16.68 -37.85
CA SER A 489 -1.54 15.78 -38.26
C SER A 489 -0.72 15.25 -37.08
N GLU A 490 -0.68 15.96 -35.96
CA GLU A 490 -0.03 15.54 -34.73
C GLU A 490 -0.90 14.57 -33.93
N VAL A 491 -2.21 14.81 -33.88
CA VAL A 491 -3.18 13.92 -33.22
C VAL A 491 -3.26 12.55 -33.91
N SER A 492 -3.00 12.50 -35.22
CA SER A 492 -3.13 11.31 -36.07
C SER A 492 -1.79 10.81 -36.64
N LYS A 493 -0.69 10.90 -35.86
CA LYS A 493 0.63 10.36 -36.24
C LYS A 493 0.61 8.85 -36.46
N ASP A 494 1.48 8.35 -37.35
CA ASP A 494 1.73 6.91 -37.53
C ASP A 494 2.49 6.35 -36.30
N PRO A 495 1.86 5.49 -35.48
CA PRO A 495 2.49 4.94 -34.27
C PRO A 495 3.63 3.98 -34.60
N VAL A 496 3.66 3.34 -35.78
CA VAL A 496 4.77 2.47 -36.17
C VAL A 496 6.00 3.31 -36.47
N ALA A 497 5.85 4.41 -37.21
CA ALA A 497 6.96 5.34 -37.46
C ALA A 497 7.45 6.02 -36.18
N GLU A 498 6.56 6.31 -35.23
CA GLU A 498 6.93 6.83 -33.92
C GLU A 498 7.70 5.82 -33.06
N MET A 499 7.20 4.59 -32.98
CA MET A 499 7.88 3.46 -32.34
C MET A 499 9.29 3.24 -32.93
N GLN A 500 9.42 3.26 -34.26
CA GLN A 500 10.73 3.13 -34.94
C GLN A 500 11.70 4.27 -34.61
N ARG A 501 11.20 5.51 -34.39
CA ARG A 501 12.03 6.65 -33.98
C ARG A 501 12.58 6.50 -32.56
N LEU A 502 11.94 5.70 -31.70
CA LEU A 502 12.42 5.44 -30.34
C LEU A 502 13.67 4.52 -30.33
N GLY A 503 13.90 3.75 -31.40
CA GLY A 503 15.04 2.81 -31.48
C GLY A 503 15.00 1.83 -30.31
N ASP A 504 16.08 1.76 -29.53
CA ASP A 504 16.19 0.86 -28.38
C ASP A 504 15.42 1.36 -27.13
N ALA A 505 14.91 2.59 -27.13
CA ALA A 505 14.22 3.22 -25.99
C ALA A 505 12.70 2.95 -25.97
N LEU A 506 12.29 1.73 -26.37
CA LEU A 506 10.88 1.34 -26.49
C LEU A 506 10.16 1.33 -25.15
N ALA A 507 10.77 0.82 -24.08
CA ALA A 507 10.22 0.97 -22.73
C ALA A 507 10.32 2.43 -22.26
N SER A 508 9.36 2.88 -21.44
CA SER A 508 9.38 4.24 -20.90
C SER A 508 10.45 4.39 -19.81
N PRO A 509 11.43 5.32 -19.95
CA PRO A 509 12.44 5.57 -18.92
C PRO A 509 11.87 6.29 -17.70
N SER A 510 10.68 6.89 -17.82
CA SER A 510 9.97 7.56 -16.70
C SER A 510 9.36 6.55 -15.71
N ILE A 511 9.20 5.29 -16.12
CA ILE A 511 8.61 4.22 -15.30
C ILE A 511 9.70 3.24 -14.92
N ARG A 512 10.12 3.30 -13.66
CA ARG A 512 11.09 2.36 -13.10
C ARG A 512 10.54 0.94 -13.12
N GLN A 513 11.33 -0.02 -13.58
CA GLN A 513 10.97 -1.43 -13.45
C GLN A 513 10.85 -1.82 -11.97
N PRO A 514 10.06 -2.84 -11.62
CA PRO A 514 9.89 -3.22 -10.21
C PRO A 514 11.21 -3.51 -9.49
N GLY A 515 12.18 -4.14 -10.16
CA GLY A 515 13.52 -4.42 -9.62
C GLY A 515 14.40 -3.18 -9.41
N GLU A 516 14.08 -2.07 -10.08
CA GLU A 516 14.85 -0.82 -10.14
C GLU A 516 14.18 0.30 -9.32
N LEU A 517 13.15 -0.03 -8.51
CA LEU A 517 12.31 0.95 -7.83
C LEU A 517 13.09 1.90 -6.91
N PHE A 518 14.22 1.44 -6.39
CA PHE A 518 15.09 2.18 -5.46
C PHE A 518 16.47 2.48 -6.08
N ASP A 519 16.58 2.49 -7.41
CA ASP A 519 17.81 2.88 -8.09
C ASP A 519 18.03 4.40 -8.06
N PRO A 520 19.30 4.87 -7.94
CA PRO A 520 20.54 4.08 -7.95
C PRO A 520 20.97 3.57 -6.59
N GLU A 521 20.21 3.81 -5.51
CA GLU A 521 20.62 3.45 -4.17
C GLU A 521 20.74 1.92 -4.05
N ARG A 522 19.66 1.17 -4.30
CA ARG A 522 19.65 -0.30 -4.20
C ARG A 522 18.72 -0.96 -5.19
N LYS A 523 19.01 -2.22 -5.49
CA LYS A 523 18.05 -3.14 -6.12
C LYS A 523 16.89 -3.46 -5.17
N ASN A 524 15.66 -3.51 -5.71
CA ASN A 524 14.47 -3.97 -4.99
C ASN A 524 14.45 -5.50 -4.86
N SER A 525 13.77 -6.02 -3.84
CA SER A 525 13.55 -7.46 -3.63
C SER A 525 12.61 -8.06 -4.69
N ARG A 526 12.92 -9.28 -5.17
CA ARG A 526 12.08 -10.02 -6.12
C ARG A 526 10.88 -10.69 -5.43
N GLY A 527 9.69 -10.59 -6.02
CA GLY A 527 8.47 -11.24 -5.56
C GLY A 527 7.66 -11.92 -6.66
N PHE A 528 6.43 -12.31 -6.32
CA PHE A 528 5.54 -13.08 -7.17
C PHE A 528 4.09 -12.59 -7.03
N ARG A 529 3.35 -12.59 -8.14
CA ARG A 529 1.90 -12.33 -8.13
C ARG A 529 1.16 -13.65 -8.01
N ILE A 530 0.66 -13.96 -6.82
CA ILE A 530 0.04 -15.27 -6.51
C ILE A 530 -1.18 -15.61 -7.36
N ASN A 531 -1.91 -14.59 -7.85
CA ASN A 531 -3.07 -14.76 -8.70
C ASN A 531 -2.71 -14.88 -10.19
N GLU A 532 -1.43 -14.79 -10.57
CA GLU A 532 -0.99 -14.96 -11.95
C GLU A 532 -0.18 -16.26 -12.10
N PRO A 533 -0.69 -17.25 -12.84
CA PRO A 533 -0.02 -18.54 -13.06
C PRO A 533 1.39 -18.39 -13.65
N ALA A 534 1.59 -17.48 -14.60
CA ALA A 534 2.90 -17.25 -15.20
C ALA A 534 3.95 -16.78 -14.18
N SER A 535 3.50 -16.10 -13.12
CA SER A 535 4.36 -15.63 -12.04
C SER A 535 4.53 -16.72 -10.98
N VAL A 536 3.44 -17.27 -10.44
CA VAL A 536 3.49 -18.10 -9.23
C VAL A 536 3.87 -19.57 -9.48
N LEU A 537 3.54 -20.16 -10.63
CA LEU A 537 3.76 -21.59 -10.88
C LEU A 537 5.24 -22.01 -10.78
N PRO A 538 6.24 -21.24 -11.26
CA PRO A 538 7.65 -21.55 -11.04
C PRO A 538 8.02 -21.69 -9.56
N LEU A 539 7.51 -20.80 -8.70
CA LEU A 539 7.73 -20.86 -7.27
C LEU A 539 7.06 -22.10 -6.66
N LEU A 540 5.79 -22.35 -7.01
CA LEU A 540 5.06 -23.51 -6.50
C LEU A 540 5.73 -24.81 -6.92
N ALA A 541 6.20 -24.93 -8.16
CA ALA A 541 6.95 -26.10 -8.62
C ALA A 541 8.27 -26.28 -7.84
N ALA A 542 9.00 -25.20 -7.59
CA ALA A 542 10.24 -25.25 -6.81
C ALA A 542 9.99 -25.64 -5.34
N ARG A 543 8.89 -25.17 -4.74
CA ARG A 543 8.52 -25.47 -3.36
C ARG A 543 8.31 -26.96 -3.11
N GLU A 544 7.82 -27.71 -4.11
CA GLU A 544 7.52 -29.14 -3.98
C GLU A 544 8.78 -29.96 -3.66
N THR A 545 9.96 -29.48 -4.05
CA THR A 545 11.24 -30.12 -3.68
C THR A 545 11.50 -30.11 -2.18
N PHE A 546 10.79 -29.27 -1.43
CA PHE A 546 10.89 -29.11 0.03
C PHE A 546 9.63 -29.58 0.78
N ALA A 547 8.65 -30.18 0.11
CA ALA A 547 7.39 -30.62 0.73
C ALA A 547 7.63 -31.56 1.92
N ASP A 548 8.53 -32.52 1.74
CA ASP A 548 8.91 -33.51 2.76
C ASP A 548 10.29 -33.24 3.39
N ALA A 549 10.92 -32.10 3.06
CA ALA A 549 12.21 -31.74 3.64
C ALA A 549 12.10 -31.54 5.15
N THR A 550 13.19 -31.78 5.86
CA THR A 550 13.30 -31.52 7.30
C THR A 550 14.55 -30.71 7.59
N TRP A 551 14.44 -29.73 8.48
CA TRP A 551 15.55 -28.86 8.86
C TRP A 551 16.03 -29.15 10.28
N THR A 552 17.19 -28.61 10.65
CA THR A 552 17.68 -28.68 12.02
C THR A 552 18.13 -27.30 12.47
N ALA A 553 17.69 -26.88 13.65
CA ALA A 553 18.23 -25.72 14.35
C ALA A 553 19.03 -26.19 15.55
N ALA A 554 20.23 -25.67 15.71
CA ALA A 554 21.12 -25.95 16.84
C ALA A 554 21.94 -24.70 17.17
N PRO A 555 22.59 -24.63 18.34
CA PRO A 555 23.54 -23.56 18.64
C PRO A 555 24.65 -23.52 17.57
N MET A 556 24.75 -22.41 16.85
CA MET A 556 25.76 -22.25 15.79
C MET A 556 26.95 -21.46 16.35
N LEU A 557 27.80 -22.14 17.10
CA LEU A 557 28.97 -21.54 17.76
C LEU A 557 30.22 -21.54 16.88
N VAL A 558 31.23 -20.78 17.28
CA VAL A 558 32.58 -20.79 16.67
C VAL A 558 33.19 -22.19 16.75
N GLY A 559 33.74 -22.68 15.64
CA GLY A 559 34.38 -24.00 15.58
C GLY A 559 33.39 -25.16 15.42
N ARG A 560 32.09 -24.87 15.32
CA ARG A 560 31.01 -25.83 15.02
C ARG A 560 31.01 -27.08 15.93
N PRO A 561 31.00 -26.92 17.26
CA PRO A 561 30.81 -28.06 18.15
C PRO A 561 29.47 -28.76 17.87
N ALA A 562 29.40 -30.05 18.15
CA ALA A 562 28.13 -30.75 18.15
C ALA A 562 27.23 -30.19 19.27
N PRO A 563 25.91 -30.10 19.07
CA PRO A 563 25.01 -29.59 20.11
C PRO A 563 25.01 -30.49 21.34
N GLU A 564 25.08 -29.88 22.52
CA GLU A 564 25.06 -30.62 23.80
C GLU A 564 23.64 -30.90 24.30
N GLY A 565 22.69 -30.03 23.97
CA GLY A 565 21.28 -30.13 24.38
C GLY A 565 20.48 -31.23 23.67
N PRO A 566 19.40 -31.76 24.30
CA PRO A 566 18.53 -32.74 23.66
C PRO A 566 17.78 -32.12 22.47
N ALA A 567 17.53 -32.93 21.44
CA ALA A 567 16.70 -32.53 20.31
C ALA A 567 15.21 -32.64 20.67
N ARG A 568 14.42 -31.63 20.30
CA ARG A 568 12.95 -31.71 20.23
C ARG A 568 12.45 -31.59 18.81
N ASP A 569 11.24 -32.08 18.56
CA ASP A 569 10.55 -31.84 17.29
C ASP A 569 10.06 -30.40 17.20
N ALA A 570 10.26 -29.78 16.04
CA ALA A 570 9.50 -28.63 15.59
C ALA A 570 8.36 -29.13 14.69
N VAL A 571 7.13 -28.77 15.02
CA VAL A 571 5.92 -29.27 14.36
C VAL A 571 5.17 -28.13 13.68
N SER A 572 4.37 -28.46 12.67
CA SER A 572 3.57 -27.46 11.96
C SER A 572 2.39 -26.97 12.80
N PRO A 573 2.13 -25.64 12.88
CA PRO A 573 0.93 -25.10 13.48
C PRO A 573 -0.35 -25.56 12.77
N ALA A 574 -0.28 -25.82 11.46
CA ALA A 574 -1.44 -26.28 10.69
C ALA A 574 -1.79 -27.75 10.97
N ASP A 575 -0.84 -28.54 11.45
CA ASP A 575 -1.01 -29.96 11.77
C ASP A 575 0.16 -30.45 12.65
N GLY A 576 -0.08 -30.56 13.95
CA GLY A 576 0.93 -30.94 14.94
C GLY A 576 1.50 -32.36 14.75
N SER A 577 0.94 -33.18 13.87
CA SER A 577 1.52 -34.47 13.49
C SER A 577 2.66 -34.35 12.47
N ARG A 578 2.77 -33.21 11.78
CA ARG A 578 3.80 -32.96 10.76
C ARG A 578 5.04 -32.36 11.40
N VAL A 579 6.09 -33.16 11.49
CA VAL A 579 7.41 -32.71 11.93
C VAL A 579 8.07 -31.93 10.79
N VAL A 580 8.43 -30.68 11.07
CA VAL A 580 9.13 -29.77 10.16
C VAL A 580 10.65 -29.93 10.32
N GLY A 581 11.11 -30.26 11.51
CA GLY A 581 12.53 -30.39 11.79
C GLY A 581 12.84 -30.72 13.24
N LYS A 582 14.14 -30.66 13.58
CA LYS A 582 14.65 -30.87 14.94
C LYS A 582 15.28 -29.61 15.49
N VAL A 583 15.10 -29.36 16.78
CA VAL A 583 15.67 -28.18 17.47
C VAL A 583 16.48 -28.66 18.66
N HIS A 584 17.74 -28.24 18.71
CA HIS A 584 18.58 -28.28 19.89
C HIS A 584 18.65 -26.87 20.47
N GLU A 585 18.30 -26.74 21.74
CA GLU A 585 18.37 -25.47 22.45
C GLU A 585 19.74 -25.31 23.10
N ALA A 586 20.21 -24.06 23.17
CA ALA A 586 21.49 -23.72 23.75
C ALA A 586 21.48 -23.96 25.26
N THR A 587 22.49 -24.68 25.71
CA THR A 587 22.77 -24.87 27.13
C THR A 587 23.42 -23.63 27.74
N PRO A 588 23.38 -23.46 29.07
CA PRO A 588 24.11 -22.37 29.73
C PRO A 588 25.62 -22.35 29.43
N ALA A 589 26.23 -23.53 29.21
CA ALA A 589 27.64 -23.64 28.85
C ALA A 589 27.91 -23.13 27.43
N GLU A 590 27.05 -23.48 26.47
CA GLU A 590 27.10 -22.98 25.09
C GLU A 590 26.86 -21.45 25.03
N VAL A 591 25.93 -20.92 25.83
CA VAL A 591 25.72 -19.46 25.96
C VAL A 591 26.98 -18.76 26.48
N ALA A 592 27.59 -19.29 27.54
CA ALA A 592 28.82 -18.73 28.10
C ALA A 592 29.99 -18.77 27.09
N SER A 593 30.10 -19.86 26.33
CA SER A 593 31.08 -20.02 25.25
C SER A 593 30.84 -19.00 24.13
N ALA A 594 29.60 -18.82 23.71
CA ALA A 594 29.24 -17.87 22.65
C ALA A 594 29.61 -16.43 23.05
N LEU A 595 29.29 -16.03 24.28
CA LEU A 595 29.65 -14.73 24.82
C LEU A 595 31.17 -14.52 24.88
N GLY A 596 31.94 -15.54 25.22
CA GLY A 596 33.42 -15.48 25.18
C GLY A 596 33.95 -15.28 23.76
N ALA A 597 33.43 -16.04 22.79
CA ALA A 597 33.88 -15.94 21.40
C ALA A 597 33.45 -14.63 20.71
N ALA A 598 32.37 -14.01 21.16
CA ALA A 598 31.85 -12.77 20.58
C ALA A 598 32.79 -11.56 20.76
N GLU A 599 33.69 -11.57 21.76
CA GLU A 599 34.70 -10.51 21.95
C GLU A 599 35.73 -10.51 20.82
N ASP A 600 36.25 -11.69 20.47
CA ASP A 600 37.14 -11.86 19.32
C ASP A 600 36.40 -11.56 18.01
N GLY A 601 35.14 -12.02 17.91
CA GLY A 601 34.26 -11.70 16.79
C GLY A 601 34.07 -10.20 16.57
N PHE A 602 33.86 -9.45 17.66
CA PHE A 602 33.74 -8.00 17.60
C PHE A 602 35.05 -7.35 17.16
N ARG A 603 36.17 -7.74 17.76
CA ARG A 603 37.50 -7.20 17.40
C ARG A 603 37.77 -7.38 15.91
N ASP A 604 37.54 -8.57 15.38
CA ASP A 604 37.89 -8.91 14.01
C ASP A 604 36.89 -8.32 13.00
N TRP A 605 35.59 -8.31 13.33
CA TRP A 605 34.54 -7.78 12.45
C TRP A 605 34.54 -6.25 12.36
N SER A 606 34.68 -5.56 13.51
CA SER A 606 34.74 -4.10 13.54
C SER A 606 35.97 -3.53 12.83
N ALA A 607 37.06 -4.31 12.74
CA ALA A 607 38.26 -3.95 12.01
C ALA A 607 38.13 -4.10 10.48
N ARG A 608 37.13 -4.83 9.97
CA ARG A 608 36.91 -4.96 8.52
C ARG A 608 36.38 -3.65 7.94
N PRO A 609 36.81 -3.24 6.72
CA PRO A 609 36.24 -2.08 6.04
C PRO A 609 34.73 -2.16 5.86
N VAL A 610 34.03 -1.03 5.96
CA VAL A 610 32.57 -0.94 5.81
C VAL A 610 32.09 -1.56 4.49
N ALA A 611 32.77 -1.28 3.38
CA ALA A 611 32.43 -1.82 2.06
C ALA A 611 32.47 -3.37 2.03
N GLU A 612 33.43 -3.99 2.72
CA GLU A 612 33.50 -5.46 2.80
C GLU A 612 32.34 -6.04 3.62
N ARG A 613 31.93 -5.34 4.69
CA ARG A 613 30.78 -5.75 5.51
C ARG A 613 29.47 -5.59 4.74
N ALA A 614 29.29 -4.47 4.05
CA ALA A 614 28.14 -4.17 3.21
C ALA A 614 27.98 -5.22 2.09
N GLU A 615 29.10 -5.63 1.47
CA GLU A 615 29.10 -6.66 0.43
C GLU A 615 28.68 -8.04 0.96
N VAL A 616 29.05 -8.42 2.19
CA VAL A 616 28.54 -9.66 2.82
C VAL A 616 27.01 -9.62 2.97
N LEU A 617 26.45 -8.46 3.36
CA LEU A 617 25.00 -8.30 3.48
C LEU A 617 24.31 -8.40 2.10
N ARG A 618 24.87 -7.77 1.06
CA ARG A 618 24.35 -7.87 -0.32
C ARG A 618 24.37 -9.30 -0.83
N ARG A 619 25.47 -10.05 -0.64
CA ARG A 619 25.54 -11.47 -1.00
C ARG A 619 24.54 -12.33 -0.22
N THR A 620 24.30 -12.02 1.05
CA THR A 620 23.25 -12.69 1.84
C THR A 620 21.88 -12.45 1.21
N ALA A 621 21.60 -11.22 0.76
CA ALA A 621 20.34 -10.86 0.13
C ALA A 621 20.13 -11.65 -1.18
N ASP A 622 21.19 -11.80 -1.98
CA ASP A 622 21.14 -12.58 -3.22
C ASP A 622 20.94 -14.08 -2.94
N LEU A 623 21.56 -14.63 -1.88
CA LEU A 623 21.32 -16.00 -1.43
C LEU A 623 19.89 -16.22 -0.94
N TYR A 624 19.30 -15.25 -0.23
CA TYR A 624 17.89 -15.34 0.19
C TYR A 624 16.96 -15.37 -1.04
N GLU A 625 17.21 -14.54 -2.06
CA GLU A 625 16.43 -14.57 -3.31
C GLU A 625 16.63 -15.88 -4.09
N ALA A 626 17.84 -16.47 -4.05
CA ALA A 626 18.14 -17.76 -4.67
C ALA A 626 17.45 -18.94 -3.95
N HIS A 627 17.25 -18.82 -2.63
CA HIS A 627 16.59 -19.81 -1.77
C HIS A 627 15.12 -19.44 -1.45
N MET A 628 14.50 -18.56 -2.23
CA MET A 628 13.13 -18.06 -2.02
C MET A 628 12.11 -19.18 -1.78
N ALA A 629 12.15 -20.25 -2.60
CA ALA A 629 11.22 -21.38 -2.46
C ALA A 629 11.41 -22.13 -1.14
N GLU A 630 12.66 -22.41 -0.76
CA GLU A 630 13.00 -23.09 0.49
C GLU A 630 12.55 -22.26 1.70
N LEU A 631 12.94 -20.97 1.74
CA LEU A 631 12.62 -20.08 2.85
C LEU A 631 11.12 -19.85 2.99
N THR A 632 10.39 -19.73 1.88
CA THR A 632 8.91 -19.65 1.89
C THR A 632 8.31 -20.93 2.47
N VAL A 633 8.82 -22.11 2.11
CA VAL A 633 8.34 -23.38 2.65
C VAL A 633 8.59 -23.49 4.15
N ILE A 634 9.77 -23.08 4.64
CA ILE A 634 10.03 -23.09 6.08
C ILE A 634 9.08 -22.12 6.77
N ALA A 635 8.89 -20.89 6.27
CA ALA A 635 7.95 -19.92 6.85
C ALA A 635 6.51 -20.47 6.89
N THR A 636 6.08 -21.17 5.84
CA THR A 636 4.75 -21.80 5.80
C THR A 636 4.62 -22.95 6.77
N ARG A 637 5.59 -23.87 6.80
CA ARG A 637 5.50 -25.10 7.60
C ARG A 637 5.82 -24.87 9.08
N GLU A 638 6.77 -24.00 9.40
CA GLU A 638 7.21 -23.72 10.77
C GLU A 638 6.35 -22.63 11.43
N ALA A 639 6.13 -21.50 10.75
CA ALA A 639 5.43 -20.35 11.31
C ALA A 639 3.94 -20.27 10.90
N GLY A 640 3.47 -21.23 10.10
CA GLY A 640 2.08 -21.27 9.63
C GLY A 640 1.74 -20.20 8.60
N LYS A 641 2.72 -19.55 7.96
CA LYS A 641 2.44 -18.44 7.04
C LYS A 641 1.84 -18.88 5.72
N MET A 642 0.84 -18.14 5.24
CA MET A 642 0.38 -18.27 3.86
C MET A 642 1.53 -18.00 2.88
N ILE A 643 1.44 -18.56 1.68
CA ILE A 643 2.49 -18.43 0.65
C ILE A 643 2.81 -16.95 0.37
N LEU A 644 1.78 -16.11 0.26
CA LEU A 644 1.94 -14.66 0.08
C LEU A 644 2.74 -14.02 1.21
N ASP A 645 2.44 -14.39 2.45
CA ASP A 645 3.13 -13.88 3.64
C ASP A 645 4.58 -14.38 3.72
N GLY A 646 4.85 -15.61 3.30
CA GLY A 646 6.19 -16.18 3.21
C GLY A 646 7.05 -15.46 2.16
N ILE A 647 6.48 -15.18 0.97
CA ILE A 647 7.16 -14.39 -0.07
C ILE A 647 7.47 -12.98 0.45
N ALA A 648 6.48 -12.31 1.06
CA ALA A 648 6.66 -10.97 1.61
C ALA A 648 7.74 -10.92 2.69
N GLU A 649 7.82 -11.95 3.54
CA GLU A 649 8.84 -12.06 4.57
C GLU A 649 10.25 -12.21 3.99
N VAL A 650 10.46 -13.06 2.99
CA VAL A 650 11.78 -13.19 2.35
C VAL A 650 12.17 -11.87 1.68
N ARG A 651 11.23 -11.20 1.02
CA ARG A 651 11.44 -9.89 0.40
C ARG A 651 11.86 -8.83 1.42
N GLU A 652 11.15 -8.73 2.52
CA GLU A 652 11.46 -7.77 3.59
C GLU A 652 12.86 -8.03 4.19
N ALA A 653 13.25 -9.29 4.37
CA ALA A 653 14.60 -9.66 4.81
C ALA A 653 15.69 -9.23 3.82
N VAL A 654 15.46 -9.45 2.53
CA VAL A 654 16.34 -9.00 1.42
C VAL A 654 16.46 -7.47 1.40
N ASP A 655 15.34 -6.77 1.56
CA ASP A 655 15.33 -5.31 1.56
C ASP A 655 16.09 -4.74 2.76
N PHE A 656 15.96 -5.31 3.96
CA PHE A 656 16.78 -4.91 5.12
C PHE A 656 18.28 -5.06 4.86
N LEU A 657 18.70 -6.20 4.30
CA LEU A 657 20.11 -6.46 4.00
C LEU A 657 20.68 -5.43 3.02
N ARG A 658 19.97 -5.17 1.92
CA ARG A 658 20.39 -4.21 0.89
C ARG A 658 20.35 -2.77 1.41
N TYR A 659 19.30 -2.41 2.14
CA TYR A 659 19.14 -1.06 2.70
C TYR A 659 20.24 -0.74 3.73
N TYR A 660 20.50 -1.62 4.70
CA TYR A 660 21.52 -1.35 5.72
C TYR A 660 22.95 -1.45 5.21
N ALA A 661 23.22 -2.25 4.16
CA ALA A 661 24.50 -2.23 3.47
C ALA A 661 24.81 -0.81 2.96
N ASN A 662 23.88 -0.21 2.22
CA ASN A 662 24.04 1.15 1.70
C ASN A 662 24.10 2.20 2.80
N GLU A 663 23.24 2.07 3.80
CA GLU A 663 23.20 3.01 4.91
C GLU A 663 24.53 3.03 5.67
N SER A 664 25.19 1.88 5.83
CA SER A 664 26.52 1.82 6.43
C SER A 664 27.59 2.56 5.62
N GLU A 665 27.57 2.44 4.29
CA GLU A 665 28.50 3.14 3.40
C GLU A 665 28.25 4.65 3.38
N ARG A 666 26.98 5.07 3.34
CA ARG A 666 26.58 6.48 3.46
C ARG A 666 27.09 7.08 4.77
N LEU A 667 26.85 6.39 5.88
CA LEU A 667 27.26 6.83 7.21
C LEU A 667 28.79 6.85 7.38
N GLU A 668 29.55 5.99 6.71
CA GLU A 668 31.00 6.05 6.72
C GLU A 668 31.52 7.32 6.01
N ALA A 669 30.85 7.74 4.94
CA ALA A 669 31.22 8.94 4.19
C ALA A 669 30.80 10.24 4.90
N GLU A 670 29.59 10.26 5.49
CA GLU A 670 28.97 11.49 6.01
C GLU A 670 29.18 11.69 7.52
N GLU A 671 29.08 10.63 8.31
CA GLU A 671 29.15 10.68 9.78
C GLU A 671 30.01 9.53 10.34
N PRO A 672 31.35 9.58 10.19
CA PRO A 672 32.24 8.53 10.66
C PRO A 672 32.06 8.27 12.16
N GLY A 673 32.09 6.99 12.52
CA GLY A 673 31.79 6.51 13.86
C GLY A 673 32.29 5.10 14.06
N SER A 674 32.24 4.61 15.30
CA SER A 674 32.72 3.27 15.66
C SER A 674 31.56 2.37 16.07
N ALA A 675 31.73 1.07 15.86
CA ALA A 675 30.84 0.06 16.40
C ALA A 675 30.77 0.12 17.93
N ARG A 676 29.66 -0.35 18.50
CA ARG A 676 29.43 -0.34 19.95
C ARG A 676 30.03 -1.54 20.68
N GLY A 677 30.03 -2.72 20.08
CA GLY A 677 30.52 -3.94 20.72
C GLY A 677 29.73 -5.17 20.32
N ILE A 678 29.35 -5.97 21.31
CA ILE A 678 28.51 -7.15 21.15
C ILE A 678 27.04 -6.75 21.32
N PHE A 679 26.20 -7.08 20.35
CA PHE A 679 24.75 -6.93 20.43
C PHE A 679 24.07 -8.28 20.59
N VAL A 680 23.05 -8.32 21.45
CA VAL A 680 22.11 -9.44 21.50
C VAL A 680 20.88 -9.07 20.68
N CYS A 681 20.58 -9.85 19.65
CA CYS A 681 19.38 -9.67 18.82
C CYS A 681 18.35 -10.74 19.19
N ILE A 682 17.19 -10.30 19.69
CA ILE A 682 16.08 -11.18 20.10
C ILE A 682 14.88 -10.87 19.21
N SER A 683 14.48 -11.85 18.41
CA SER A 683 13.45 -11.69 17.39
C SER A 683 12.17 -12.49 17.72
N PRO A 684 11.01 -12.04 17.22
CA PRO A 684 9.73 -12.68 17.47
C PRO A 684 9.47 -13.82 16.46
N TRP A 685 8.44 -14.62 16.73
CA TRP A 685 8.05 -15.74 15.88
C TRP A 685 7.18 -15.34 14.67
N ASN A 686 6.61 -14.15 14.67
CA ASN A 686 5.64 -13.74 13.65
C ASN A 686 6.29 -13.16 12.38
N PHE A 687 7.55 -12.74 12.47
CA PHE A 687 8.43 -12.42 11.33
C PHE A 687 9.80 -13.07 11.57
N PRO A 688 9.82 -14.42 11.54
CA PRO A 688 10.95 -15.21 12.01
C PRO A 688 12.21 -15.12 11.14
N LEU A 689 12.08 -14.63 9.90
CA LEU A 689 13.20 -14.33 9.01
C LEU A 689 13.41 -12.82 8.83
N ALA A 690 12.34 -12.05 8.57
CA ALA A 690 12.47 -10.64 8.22
C ALA A 690 13.00 -9.78 9.37
N ILE A 691 12.32 -9.78 10.52
CA ILE A 691 12.76 -9.01 11.71
C ILE A 691 14.06 -9.59 12.27
N PHE A 692 14.19 -10.91 12.31
CA PHE A 692 15.43 -11.59 12.69
C PHE A 692 16.63 -11.08 11.87
N THR A 693 16.50 -11.08 10.55
CA THR A 693 17.54 -10.61 9.63
C THR A 693 17.74 -9.11 9.76
N GLY A 694 16.68 -8.30 9.87
CA GLY A 694 16.77 -6.84 9.97
C GLY A 694 17.55 -6.36 11.18
N GLN A 695 17.28 -6.93 12.36
CA GLN A 695 18.01 -6.62 13.60
C GLN A 695 19.50 -6.98 13.48
N ILE A 696 19.80 -8.19 12.98
CA ILE A 696 21.16 -8.70 12.84
C ILE A 696 21.93 -7.87 11.80
N ALA A 697 21.33 -7.62 10.64
CA ALA A 697 21.94 -6.89 9.54
C ALA A 697 22.32 -5.46 9.94
N ALA A 698 21.45 -4.74 10.66
CA ALA A 698 21.76 -3.39 11.13
C ALA A 698 22.95 -3.37 12.11
N ALA A 699 22.98 -4.31 13.06
CA ALA A 699 24.07 -4.42 14.02
C ALA A 699 25.40 -4.76 13.32
N LEU A 700 25.39 -5.73 12.41
CA LEU A 700 26.56 -6.14 11.62
C LEU A 700 27.04 -5.02 10.68
N ALA A 701 26.13 -4.29 10.03
CA ALA A 701 26.45 -3.16 9.15
C ALA A 701 27.23 -2.08 9.91
N ALA A 702 26.79 -1.77 11.13
CA ALA A 702 27.48 -0.87 12.05
C ALA A 702 28.82 -1.42 12.60
N GLY A 703 29.16 -2.69 12.33
CA GLY A 703 30.42 -3.33 12.72
C GLY A 703 30.39 -4.05 14.07
N ASN A 704 29.21 -4.32 14.63
CA ASN A 704 29.06 -5.05 15.90
C ASN A 704 29.11 -6.57 15.68
N ALA A 705 29.56 -7.33 16.68
CA ALA A 705 29.31 -8.77 16.72
C ALA A 705 27.91 -9.04 17.29
N VAL A 706 27.30 -10.15 16.87
CA VAL A 706 25.91 -10.45 17.19
C VAL A 706 25.75 -11.84 17.80
N LEU A 707 24.99 -11.89 18.90
CA LEU A 707 24.43 -13.10 19.46
C LEU A 707 22.93 -13.10 19.15
N ALA A 708 22.50 -13.97 18.25
CA ALA A 708 21.13 -14.03 17.78
C ALA A 708 20.34 -15.10 18.54
N LYS A 709 19.23 -14.70 19.16
CA LYS A 709 18.28 -15.58 19.84
C LYS A 709 16.92 -15.48 19.14
N PRO A 710 16.52 -16.47 18.33
CA PRO A 710 15.21 -16.49 17.70
C PRO A 710 14.12 -16.88 18.71
N ALA A 711 12.87 -16.64 18.37
CA ALA A 711 11.74 -17.18 19.13
C ALA A 711 11.76 -18.72 19.13
N GLU A 712 11.32 -19.33 20.23
CA GLU A 712 11.35 -20.79 20.42
C GLU A 712 10.41 -21.55 19.45
N GLN A 713 9.40 -20.86 18.91
CA GLN A 713 8.48 -21.42 17.92
C GLN A 713 9.09 -21.50 16.51
N THR A 714 10.08 -20.68 16.18
CA THR A 714 10.59 -20.53 14.79
C THR A 714 12.13 -20.58 14.62
N PRO A 715 12.82 -21.54 15.25
CA PRO A 715 14.29 -21.60 15.18
C PRO A 715 14.85 -22.16 13.86
N LEU A 716 14.10 -22.93 13.08
CA LEU A 716 14.57 -23.59 11.84
C LEU A 716 14.86 -22.56 10.75
N ILE A 717 13.93 -21.62 10.49
CA ILE A 717 14.16 -20.57 9.49
C ILE A 717 15.29 -19.63 9.90
N ALA A 718 15.43 -19.36 11.20
CA ALA A 718 16.53 -18.57 11.75
C ALA A 718 17.89 -19.28 11.54
N ALA A 719 17.95 -20.59 11.79
CA ALA A 719 19.13 -21.41 11.50
C ALA A 719 19.49 -21.39 10.03
N ARG A 720 18.49 -21.59 9.15
CA ARG A 720 18.72 -21.53 7.70
C ARG A 720 19.21 -20.16 7.23
N GLY A 721 18.66 -19.08 7.79
CA GLY A 721 19.13 -17.72 7.53
C GLY A 721 20.61 -17.53 7.91
N VAL A 722 21.02 -18.00 9.09
CA VAL A 722 22.42 -17.90 9.56
C VAL A 722 23.36 -18.78 8.73
N GLU A 723 22.92 -19.95 8.28
CA GLU A 723 23.69 -20.78 7.34
C GLU A 723 23.99 -20.02 6.05
N LEU A 724 22.97 -19.37 5.45
CA LEU A 724 23.13 -18.57 4.25
C LEU A 724 23.99 -17.32 4.50
N MET A 725 23.90 -16.68 5.66
CA MET A 725 24.81 -15.59 6.05
C MET A 725 26.27 -16.06 6.13
N ARG A 726 26.52 -17.26 6.68
CA ARG A 726 27.87 -17.85 6.71
C ARG A 726 28.37 -18.18 5.32
N GLU A 727 27.50 -18.70 4.45
CA GLU A 727 27.80 -18.95 3.04
C GLU A 727 28.16 -17.65 2.29
N ALA A 728 27.50 -16.53 2.61
CA ALA A 728 27.83 -15.21 2.09
C ALA A 728 29.19 -14.66 2.56
N GLY A 729 29.88 -15.36 3.47
CA GLY A 729 31.19 -15.01 3.99
C GLY A 729 31.18 -14.31 5.36
N LEU A 730 30.05 -14.35 6.08
CA LEU A 730 29.98 -13.83 7.44
C LEU A 730 30.79 -14.71 8.41
N PRO A 731 31.75 -14.14 9.17
CA PRO A 731 32.56 -14.92 10.11
C PRO A 731 31.72 -15.53 11.25
N GLU A 732 32.03 -16.77 11.64
CA GLU A 732 31.31 -17.48 12.71
C GLU A 732 31.34 -16.72 14.05
N ALA A 733 32.44 -16.04 14.36
CA ALA A 733 32.57 -15.27 15.60
C ALA A 733 31.79 -13.94 15.55
N ALA A 734 31.53 -13.41 14.35
CA ALA A 734 30.76 -12.17 14.18
C ALA A 734 29.25 -12.40 14.35
N LEU A 735 28.76 -13.62 14.05
CA LEU A 735 27.36 -14.02 14.27
C LEU A 735 27.26 -15.47 14.77
N GLN A 736 26.71 -15.61 15.98
CA GLN A 736 26.39 -16.89 16.58
C GLN A 736 24.89 -16.98 16.85
N LEU A 737 24.30 -18.15 16.56
CA LEU A 737 22.90 -18.45 16.80
C LEU A 737 22.74 -19.26 18.09
N LEU A 738 21.79 -18.86 18.93
CA LEU A 738 21.48 -19.51 20.20
C LEU A 738 19.96 -19.75 20.31
N PRO A 739 19.44 -20.85 19.72
CA PRO A 739 18.05 -21.24 19.90
C PRO A 739 17.75 -21.58 21.36
N GLY A 740 16.55 -21.30 21.84
CA GLY A 740 16.12 -21.67 23.20
C GLY A 740 15.04 -20.77 23.75
N ASP A 741 14.66 -20.95 25.01
CA ASP A 741 13.62 -20.16 25.65
C ASP A 741 14.11 -18.80 26.18
N GLY A 742 13.18 -17.97 26.63
CA GLY A 742 13.49 -16.68 27.27
C GLY A 742 14.34 -16.83 28.54
N PRO A 743 13.91 -17.60 29.56
CA PRO A 743 14.61 -17.67 30.84
C PRO A 743 16.01 -18.30 30.81
N THR A 744 16.21 -19.37 30.04
CA THR A 744 17.43 -20.19 30.03
C THR A 744 18.49 -19.64 29.07
N VAL A 745 18.07 -19.02 27.96
CA VAL A 745 18.99 -18.44 26.96
C VAL A 745 18.93 -16.91 26.94
N GLY A 746 17.74 -16.32 26.79
CA GLY A 746 17.57 -14.87 26.70
C GLY A 746 17.99 -14.11 27.97
N GLY A 747 17.63 -14.62 29.16
CA GLY A 747 17.97 -14.04 30.45
C GLY A 747 19.48 -13.91 30.67
N PRO A 748 20.26 -15.00 30.55
CA PRO A 748 21.72 -14.93 30.63
C PRO A 748 22.36 -14.00 29.60
N LEU A 749 21.88 -14.00 28.35
CA LEU A 749 22.41 -13.11 27.31
C LEU A 749 22.21 -11.63 27.65
N THR A 750 21.00 -11.25 28.05
CA THR A 750 20.64 -9.85 28.36
C THR A 750 21.21 -9.37 29.69
N SER A 751 21.70 -10.28 30.53
CA SER A 751 22.31 -10.00 31.83
C SER A 751 23.84 -10.05 31.81
N ASP A 752 24.49 -10.29 30.67
CA ASP A 752 25.95 -10.36 30.61
C ASP A 752 26.58 -8.97 30.54
N PRO A 753 27.59 -8.65 31.37
CA PRO A 753 28.21 -7.32 31.42
C PRO A 753 29.02 -6.95 30.17
N ARG A 754 29.36 -7.91 29.29
CA ARG A 754 30.15 -7.66 28.07
C ARG A 754 29.34 -7.09 26.92
N ILE A 755 28.01 -7.17 26.97
CA ILE A 755 27.16 -6.70 25.86
C ILE A 755 27.10 -5.18 25.84
N ALA A 756 27.12 -4.62 24.63
CA ALA A 756 26.98 -3.18 24.39
C ALA A 756 25.51 -2.78 24.13
N GLY A 757 24.61 -3.75 23.95
CA GLY A 757 23.19 -3.49 23.82
C GLY A 757 22.36 -4.70 23.42
N VAL A 758 21.05 -4.50 23.43
CA VAL A 758 20.05 -5.46 22.98
C VAL A 758 19.18 -4.79 21.93
N CYS A 759 18.94 -5.50 20.83
CA CYS A 759 17.89 -5.20 19.88
C CYS A 759 16.79 -6.25 20.04
N PHE A 760 15.63 -5.83 20.52
CA PHE A 760 14.52 -6.70 20.88
C PHE A 760 13.27 -6.33 20.08
N THR A 761 12.56 -7.35 19.62
CA THR A 761 11.18 -7.19 19.14
C THR A 761 10.31 -8.27 19.74
N GLY A 762 9.20 -7.88 20.38
CA GLY A 762 8.31 -8.79 21.09
C GLY A 762 7.33 -8.05 22.01
N SER A 763 6.91 -8.66 23.11
CA SER A 763 5.90 -8.03 24.00
C SER A 763 6.50 -6.90 24.85
N THR A 764 5.65 -5.95 25.25
CA THR A 764 6.03 -4.82 26.12
C THR A 764 6.52 -5.31 27.49
N GLU A 765 5.92 -6.37 28.03
CA GLU A 765 6.29 -6.98 29.31
C GLU A 765 7.72 -7.54 29.26
N VAL A 766 8.07 -8.26 28.19
CA VAL A 766 9.42 -8.81 28.01
C VAL A 766 10.44 -7.69 27.78
N ALA A 767 10.08 -6.64 27.01
CA ALA A 767 10.94 -5.47 26.84
C ALA A 767 11.29 -4.81 28.18
N GLN A 768 10.34 -4.72 29.11
CA GLN A 768 10.58 -4.18 30.46
C GLN A 768 11.50 -5.10 31.29
N VAL A 769 11.34 -6.41 31.20
CA VAL A 769 12.26 -7.37 31.84
C VAL A 769 13.68 -7.20 31.32
N ILE A 770 13.85 -7.08 30.00
CA ILE A 770 15.15 -6.86 29.35
C ILE A 770 15.74 -5.50 29.77
N HIS A 771 14.93 -4.46 29.85
CA HIS A 771 15.36 -3.13 30.31
C HIS A 771 15.93 -3.20 31.73
N LYS A 772 15.23 -3.86 32.66
CA LYS A 772 15.70 -4.06 34.04
C LYS A 772 17.00 -4.88 34.09
N ALA A 773 17.09 -5.96 33.32
CA ALA A 773 18.30 -6.79 33.24
C ALA A 773 19.52 -6.00 32.72
N LEU A 774 19.35 -5.23 31.64
CA LEU A 774 20.37 -4.36 31.08
C LEU A 774 20.81 -3.27 32.07
N ALA A 775 19.86 -2.61 32.72
CA ALA A 775 20.13 -1.55 33.69
C ALA A 775 20.99 -2.04 34.86
N LYS A 776 20.75 -3.29 35.30
CA LYS A 776 21.46 -3.92 36.41
C LYS A 776 22.85 -4.42 36.04
N ASN A 777 23.02 -5.02 34.87
CA ASN A 777 24.19 -5.83 34.59
C ASN A 777 25.11 -5.26 33.51
N ALA A 778 24.58 -4.56 32.51
CA ALA A 778 25.37 -4.09 31.37
C ALA A 778 26.11 -2.77 31.67
N GLY A 779 26.95 -2.35 30.72
CA GLY A 779 27.60 -1.03 30.76
C GLY A 779 26.57 0.11 30.86
N PRO A 780 26.91 1.23 31.54
CA PRO A 780 25.98 2.35 31.71
C PRO A 780 25.57 3.00 30.39
N ASP A 781 26.37 2.88 29.32
CA ASP A 781 26.07 3.32 27.96
C ASP A 781 25.39 2.26 27.07
N ALA A 782 25.06 1.08 27.62
CA ALA A 782 24.49 -0.01 26.83
C ALA A 782 23.11 0.38 26.24
N VAL A 783 22.85 0.00 25.00
CA VAL A 783 21.65 0.43 24.28
C VAL A 783 20.55 -0.61 24.37
N LEU A 784 19.30 -0.16 24.53
CA LEU A 784 18.11 -0.96 24.22
C LEU A 784 17.42 -0.34 23.02
N ILE A 785 17.16 -1.16 22.01
CA ILE A 785 16.16 -0.91 20.97
C ILE A 785 15.07 -1.95 21.23
N ALA A 786 13.86 -1.51 21.57
CA ALA A 786 12.73 -2.38 21.82
C ALA A 786 11.55 -1.94 20.97
N GLU A 787 11.17 -2.77 20.00
CA GLU A 787 9.95 -2.61 19.21
C GLU A 787 8.89 -3.57 19.76
N THR A 788 7.72 -3.05 20.11
CA THR A 788 6.70 -3.79 20.87
C THR A 788 5.33 -3.77 20.18
N GLY A 789 4.29 -4.24 20.88
CA GLY A 789 2.94 -4.38 20.33
C GLY A 789 2.19 -3.06 20.14
N GLY A 790 0.94 -3.16 19.68
CA GLY A 790 0.09 -2.00 19.40
C GLY A 790 -1.40 -2.29 19.54
N LEU A 791 -2.16 -1.32 20.06
CA LEU A 791 -3.61 -1.25 19.92
C LEU A 791 -3.97 -0.43 18.68
N ASN A 792 -3.65 -0.99 17.51
CA ASN A 792 -3.75 -0.24 16.25
C ASN A 792 -5.21 0.02 15.87
N ALA A 793 -5.50 1.27 15.53
CA ALA A 793 -6.85 1.71 15.20
C ALA A 793 -6.99 2.10 13.72
N MET A 794 -8.20 1.95 13.19
CA MET A 794 -8.58 2.51 11.88
C MET A 794 -9.85 3.33 12.04
N ILE A 795 -9.89 4.52 11.45
CA ILE A 795 -11.09 5.36 11.36
C ILE A 795 -11.63 5.28 9.93
N VAL A 796 -12.92 4.98 9.79
CA VAL A 796 -13.65 4.99 8.52
C VAL A 796 -14.82 5.96 8.64
N ASP A 797 -14.79 7.03 7.84
CA ASP A 797 -15.86 8.02 7.78
C ASP A 797 -16.89 7.71 6.69
N SER A 798 -17.94 8.54 6.60
CA SER A 798 -19.04 8.34 5.64
C SER A 798 -18.67 8.61 4.17
N THR A 799 -17.51 9.21 3.90
CA THR A 799 -17.00 9.49 2.54
C THR A 799 -16.23 8.31 1.94
N ALA A 800 -15.75 7.40 2.78
CA ALA A 800 -14.99 6.24 2.35
C ALA A 800 -15.77 5.34 1.38
N LEU A 801 -15.09 4.85 0.34
CA LEU A 801 -15.63 3.78 -0.51
C LEU A 801 -15.66 2.48 0.30
N THR A 802 -16.86 1.93 0.49
CA THR A 802 -17.07 0.79 1.42
C THR A 802 -16.33 -0.46 0.94
N GLU A 803 -16.29 -0.70 -0.36
CA GLU A 803 -15.63 -1.84 -0.99
C GLU A 803 -14.11 -1.83 -0.79
N GLN A 804 -13.50 -0.63 -0.76
CA GLN A 804 -12.07 -0.44 -0.46
C GLN A 804 -11.81 -0.61 1.04
N ALA A 805 -12.60 0.07 1.88
CA ALA A 805 -12.48 -0.05 3.33
C ALA A 805 -12.64 -1.50 3.81
N VAL A 806 -13.64 -2.24 3.33
CA VAL A 806 -13.85 -3.66 3.70
C VAL A 806 -12.67 -4.53 3.27
N ARG A 807 -12.17 -4.38 2.04
CA ARG A 807 -10.95 -5.09 1.59
C ARG A 807 -9.79 -4.84 2.55
N ASP A 808 -9.55 -3.58 2.88
CA ASP A 808 -8.40 -3.16 3.68
C ASP A 808 -8.55 -3.54 5.17
N ILE A 809 -9.78 -3.58 5.70
CA ILE A 809 -10.13 -4.09 7.03
C ILE A 809 -9.87 -5.60 7.11
N LEU A 810 -10.31 -6.38 6.12
CA LEU A 810 -10.08 -7.83 6.09
C LEU A 810 -8.59 -8.16 6.08
N ILE A 811 -7.85 -7.53 5.16
CA ILE A 811 -6.40 -7.66 5.05
C ILE A 811 -5.73 -7.29 6.38
N SER A 812 -6.07 -6.11 6.94
CA SER A 812 -5.40 -5.61 8.13
C SER A 812 -5.73 -6.41 9.39
N SER A 813 -6.90 -7.04 9.48
CA SER A 813 -7.37 -7.75 10.69
C SER A 813 -7.05 -9.25 10.67
N PHE A 814 -7.16 -9.89 9.51
CA PHE A 814 -7.22 -11.35 9.42
C PHE A 814 -6.06 -11.99 8.65
N GLN A 815 -5.35 -11.25 7.78
CA GLN A 815 -4.15 -11.76 7.12
C GLN A 815 -3.12 -12.19 8.17
N SER A 816 -2.45 -13.32 7.93
CA SER A 816 -1.54 -13.96 8.89
C SER A 816 -2.20 -14.33 10.23
N ALA A 817 -3.51 -14.60 10.23
CA ALA A 817 -4.33 -14.81 11.42
C ALA A 817 -4.29 -13.62 12.40
N GLY A 818 -4.12 -12.39 11.90
CA GLY A 818 -3.98 -11.19 12.73
C GLY A 818 -2.70 -11.16 13.58
N GLN A 819 -1.71 -12.02 13.30
CA GLN A 819 -0.46 -12.14 14.05
C GLN A 819 0.62 -11.15 13.58
N ARG A 820 0.22 -9.94 13.20
CA ARG A 820 1.13 -8.84 12.85
C ARG A 820 1.06 -7.79 13.95
N CYS A 821 2.19 -7.24 14.36
CA CYS A 821 2.19 -6.10 15.29
C CYS A 821 1.44 -4.90 14.70
N SER A 822 1.36 -4.78 13.37
CA SER A 822 0.60 -3.76 12.63
C SER A 822 -0.87 -4.10 12.38
N ALA A 823 -1.36 -5.28 12.82
CA ALA A 823 -2.73 -5.71 12.51
C ALA A 823 -3.77 -4.77 13.14
N LEU A 824 -4.88 -4.57 12.43
CA LEU A 824 -6.01 -3.76 12.90
C LEU A 824 -6.68 -4.43 14.10
N ARG A 825 -6.71 -3.73 15.22
CA ARG A 825 -7.35 -4.18 16.47
C ARG A 825 -8.68 -3.47 16.72
N MET A 826 -8.75 -2.17 16.43
CA MET A 826 -9.87 -1.31 16.77
C MET A 826 -10.35 -0.51 15.55
N LEU A 827 -11.50 -0.87 14.98
CA LEU A 827 -12.16 -0.14 13.92
C LEU A 827 -13.19 0.84 14.50
N TYR A 828 -13.02 2.13 14.22
CA TYR A 828 -14.02 3.16 14.44
C TYR A 828 -14.75 3.46 13.14
N VAL A 829 -16.07 3.27 13.13
CA VAL A 829 -16.91 3.56 11.97
C VAL A 829 -17.86 4.71 12.30
N GLN A 830 -17.95 5.70 11.41
CA GLN A 830 -18.94 6.76 11.59
C GLN A 830 -20.36 6.16 11.58
N GLU A 831 -21.25 6.65 12.46
CA GLU A 831 -22.60 6.10 12.66
C GLU A 831 -23.35 5.85 11.35
N GLU A 832 -23.29 6.78 10.39
CA GLU A 832 -23.99 6.69 9.12
C GLU A 832 -23.40 5.66 8.13
N ALA A 833 -22.14 5.27 8.31
CA ALA A 833 -21.48 4.24 7.49
C ALA A 833 -21.62 2.82 8.07
N ARG A 834 -21.96 2.71 9.36
CA ARG A 834 -21.93 1.46 10.15
C ARG A 834 -22.67 0.31 9.48
N GLU A 835 -23.96 0.49 9.17
CA GLU A 835 -24.81 -0.60 8.66
C GLU A 835 -24.30 -1.16 7.32
N ARG A 836 -24.02 -0.26 6.37
CA ARG A 836 -23.49 -0.61 5.05
C ARG A 836 -22.15 -1.33 5.16
N LEU A 837 -21.25 -0.80 5.99
CA LEU A 837 -19.90 -1.35 6.16
C LEU A 837 -19.94 -2.73 6.84
N LEU A 838 -20.65 -2.88 7.96
CA LEU A 838 -20.70 -4.15 8.69
C LEU A 838 -21.43 -5.25 7.92
N THR A 839 -22.45 -4.89 7.13
CA THR A 839 -23.15 -5.85 6.26
C THR A 839 -22.19 -6.40 5.19
N MET A 840 -21.46 -5.52 4.49
CA MET A 840 -20.50 -5.94 3.48
C MET A 840 -19.30 -6.67 4.09
N LEU A 841 -18.79 -6.22 5.24
CA LEU A 841 -17.72 -6.89 5.97
C LEU A 841 -18.12 -8.31 6.36
N GLY A 842 -19.31 -8.51 6.94
CA GLY A 842 -19.81 -9.82 7.34
C GLY A 842 -19.94 -10.78 6.16
N GLY A 843 -20.47 -10.31 5.02
CA GLY A 843 -20.59 -11.13 3.81
C GLY A 843 -19.25 -11.38 3.10
N ALA A 844 -18.27 -10.49 3.24
CA ALA A 844 -16.94 -10.68 2.69
C ALA A 844 -16.11 -11.62 3.57
N MET A 845 -16.32 -11.63 4.89
CA MET A 845 -15.80 -12.64 5.80
C MET A 845 -16.31 -14.04 5.43
N ASP A 846 -17.57 -14.18 5.03
CA ASP A 846 -18.13 -15.47 4.59
C ASP A 846 -17.44 -16.05 3.34
N ALA A 847 -16.69 -15.22 2.60
CA ALA A 847 -15.93 -15.61 1.43
C ALA A 847 -14.44 -15.91 1.70
N LEU A 848 -14.01 -15.91 2.97
CA LEU A 848 -12.66 -16.29 3.38
C LEU A 848 -12.52 -17.80 3.53
N ALA A 849 -11.42 -18.36 3.04
CA ALA A 849 -11.01 -19.73 3.30
C ALA A 849 -10.04 -19.79 4.48
N ILE A 850 -10.37 -20.61 5.47
CA ILE A 850 -9.56 -20.85 6.67
C ILE A 850 -9.00 -22.25 6.57
N GLY A 851 -7.67 -22.41 6.58
CA GLY A 851 -7.10 -23.72 6.28
C GLY A 851 -5.58 -23.83 6.32
N ASP A 852 -5.11 -24.96 5.80
CA ASP A 852 -3.69 -25.30 5.71
C ASP A 852 -2.97 -24.31 4.77
N PRO A 853 -1.98 -23.55 5.25
CA PRO A 853 -1.31 -22.50 4.47
C PRO A 853 -0.47 -23.07 3.31
N TRP A 854 -0.33 -24.39 3.19
CA TRP A 854 0.21 -25.03 1.98
C TRP A 854 -0.68 -24.80 0.75
N ASN A 855 -1.99 -24.67 0.94
CA ASN A 855 -2.94 -24.43 -0.14
C ASN A 855 -2.96 -22.96 -0.54
N THR A 856 -3.05 -22.68 -1.83
CA THR A 856 -3.00 -21.31 -2.37
C THR A 856 -4.28 -20.53 -2.14
N ASP A 857 -5.40 -21.21 -1.90
CA ASP A 857 -6.72 -20.63 -1.65
C ASP A 857 -6.93 -20.19 -0.19
N THR A 858 -6.02 -20.53 0.73
CA THR A 858 -6.14 -20.16 2.14
C THR A 858 -5.90 -18.66 2.37
N ASP A 859 -6.84 -17.99 3.05
CA ASP A 859 -6.78 -16.56 3.40
C ASP A 859 -6.50 -16.30 4.88
N VAL A 860 -6.82 -17.28 5.75
CA VAL A 860 -6.54 -17.21 7.19
C VAL A 860 -5.81 -18.48 7.62
N SER A 861 -4.57 -18.28 8.06
CA SER A 861 -3.65 -19.29 8.56
C SER A 861 -3.97 -19.72 10.02
N PRO A 862 -3.31 -20.77 10.54
CA PRO A 862 -3.34 -21.05 11.99
C PRO A 862 -2.63 -19.96 12.81
N VAL A 863 -2.92 -19.91 14.11
CA VAL A 863 -2.08 -19.21 15.09
C VAL A 863 -0.88 -20.09 15.47
N ILE A 864 0.19 -19.47 15.99
CA ILE A 864 1.51 -20.12 16.09
C ILE A 864 1.56 -21.38 16.96
N ASP A 865 0.82 -21.41 18.08
CA ASP A 865 0.85 -22.52 19.03
C ASP A 865 -0.46 -22.66 19.82
N ALA A 866 -0.52 -23.70 20.65
CA ALA A 866 -1.70 -24.03 21.45
C ALA A 866 -1.97 -23.03 22.58
N GLU A 867 -0.94 -22.32 23.07
CA GLU A 867 -1.10 -21.30 24.11
C GLU A 867 -1.81 -20.07 23.52
N ALA A 868 -1.35 -19.59 22.37
CA ALA A 868 -2.01 -18.54 21.61
C ALA A 868 -3.45 -18.93 21.26
N GLN A 869 -3.66 -20.16 20.76
CA GLN A 869 -5.00 -20.66 20.43
C GLN A 869 -5.93 -20.62 21.65
N ALA A 870 -5.46 -21.08 22.81
CA ALA A 870 -6.25 -21.12 24.04
C ALA A 870 -6.59 -19.72 24.57
N ASP A 871 -5.61 -18.80 24.60
CA ASP A 871 -5.82 -17.42 25.07
C ASP A 871 -6.86 -16.69 24.22
N ILE A 872 -6.68 -16.72 22.89
CA ILE A 872 -7.54 -15.98 21.97
C ILE A 872 -8.94 -16.61 21.94
N SER A 873 -9.04 -17.95 21.95
CA SER A 873 -10.33 -18.64 21.94
C SER A 873 -11.10 -18.41 23.25
N ALA A 874 -10.42 -18.36 24.40
CA ALA A 874 -11.02 -17.99 25.68
C ALA A 874 -11.53 -16.54 25.68
N TYR A 875 -10.77 -15.62 25.08
CA TYR A 875 -11.21 -14.23 24.88
C TYR A 875 -12.50 -14.16 24.06
N VAL A 876 -12.54 -14.82 22.89
CA VAL A 876 -13.73 -14.83 22.02
C VAL A 876 -14.94 -15.43 22.75
N ALA A 877 -14.77 -16.54 23.45
CA ALA A 877 -15.85 -17.17 24.22
C ALA A 877 -16.38 -16.25 25.34
N ALA A 878 -15.50 -15.46 25.97
CA ALA A 878 -15.92 -14.47 26.97
C ALA A 878 -16.73 -13.33 26.36
N GLN A 879 -16.33 -12.81 25.19
CA GLN A 879 -17.07 -11.76 24.47
C GLN A 879 -18.42 -12.27 23.93
N ASP A 880 -18.46 -13.52 23.45
CA ASP A 880 -19.70 -14.16 22.99
C ASP A 880 -20.70 -14.31 24.15
N LYS A 881 -20.22 -14.79 25.31
CA LYS A 881 -21.02 -14.86 26.54
C LYS A 881 -21.51 -13.49 27.01
N ALA A 882 -20.77 -12.43 26.72
CA ALA A 882 -21.16 -11.05 27.00
C ALA A 882 -22.14 -10.46 25.96
N GLY A 883 -22.48 -11.21 24.90
CA GLY A 883 -23.36 -10.76 23.82
C GLY A 883 -22.73 -9.72 22.90
N LYS A 884 -21.39 -9.64 22.85
CA LYS A 884 -20.64 -8.63 22.09
C LYS A 884 -20.15 -9.12 20.73
N VAL A 885 -20.20 -10.42 20.45
CA VAL A 885 -19.72 -10.97 19.17
C VAL A 885 -20.75 -10.72 18.08
N LEU A 886 -20.34 -10.02 17.02
CA LEU A 886 -21.16 -9.71 15.84
C LEU A 886 -21.08 -10.78 14.77
N LYS A 887 -19.89 -11.38 14.58
CA LYS A 887 -19.63 -12.37 13.53
C LYS A 887 -18.47 -13.27 13.94
N THR A 888 -18.58 -14.56 13.60
CA THR A 888 -17.50 -15.55 13.64
C THR A 888 -17.53 -16.41 12.38
N LEU A 889 -16.41 -17.09 12.10
CA LEU A 889 -16.30 -18.10 11.05
C LEU A 889 -15.90 -19.47 11.63
N PRO A 890 -16.27 -20.60 11.03
CA PRO A 890 -15.84 -21.91 11.50
C PRO A 890 -14.32 -22.07 11.37
N ALA A 891 -13.65 -22.49 12.45
CA ALA A 891 -12.23 -22.83 12.44
C ALA A 891 -12.04 -24.35 12.24
N PRO A 892 -10.99 -24.79 11.52
CA PRO A 892 -10.64 -26.21 11.42
C PRO A 892 -10.36 -26.87 12.78
N ASP A 893 -10.71 -28.16 12.91
CA ASP A 893 -10.48 -28.96 14.13
C ASP A 893 -9.04 -29.47 14.26
N VAL A 894 -8.28 -29.50 13.16
CA VAL A 894 -6.89 -29.97 13.12
C VAL A 894 -5.96 -28.78 13.02
N GLY A 895 -4.93 -28.74 13.87
CA GLY A 895 -4.00 -27.61 13.98
C GLY A 895 -4.45 -26.57 15.00
N THR A 896 -3.66 -25.50 15.13
CA THR A 896 -3.89 -24.42 16.08
C THR A 896 -4.64 -23.27 15.42
N PHE A 897 -5.89 -23.51 14.98
CA PHE A 897 -6.73 -22.48 14.37
C PHE A 897 -7.62 -21.76 15.40
N VAL A 898 -7.87 -20.48 15.16
CA VAL A 898 -8.80 -19.66 15.94
C VAL A 898 -9.84 -19.07 15.00
N THR A 899 -11.09 -19.00 15.47
CA THR A 899 -12.18 -18.37 14.72
C THR A 899 -11.90 -16.87 14.50
N PRO A 900 -11.86 -16.38 13.24
CA PRO A 900 -11.92 -14.95 12.98
C PRO A 900 -13.19 -14.37 13.58
N ALA A 901 -13.07 -13.30 14.37
CA ALA A 901 -14.21 -12.72 15.08
C ALA A 901 -14.30 -11.21 14.93
N VAL A 902 -15.53 -10.70 14.87
CA VAL A 902 -15.85 -9.28 14.99
C VAL A 902 -16.58 -9.05 16.31
N VAL A 903 -16.06 -8.16 17.15
CA VAL A 903 -16.56 -7.89 18.51
C VAL A 903 -16.96 -6.42 18.63
N GLU A 904 -18.18 -6.15 19.10
CA GLU A 904 -18.67 -4.81 19.38
C GLU A 904 -18.19 -4.31 20.75
N VAL A 905 -17.64 -3.10 20.78
CA VAL A 905 -17.12 -2.41 21.97
C VAL A 905 -17.53 -0.94 21.98
N GLY A 906 -17.44 -0.27 23.14
CA GLY A 906 -17.72 1.16 23.26
C GLY A 906 -16.61 2.05 22.65
N GLY A 907 -15.42 1.49 22.47
CA GLY A 907 -14.25 2.17 21.94
C GLY A 907 -12.97 1.48 22.43
N ILE A 908 -11.82 2.03 22.08
CA ILE A 908 -10.50 1.54 22.48
C ILE A 908 -10.33 1.47 24.00
N ASP A 909 -11.09 2.27 24.75
CA ASP A 909 -11.11 2.26 26.21
C ASP A 909 -11.49 0.91 26.83
N ASP A 910 -12.35 0.14 26.15
CA ASP A 910 -12.75 -1.20 26.56
C ASP A 910 -11.64 -2.25 26.36
N LEU A 911 -10.56 -1.91 25.63
CA LEU A 911 -9.43 -2.82 25.37
C LEU A 911 -8.36 -2.63 26.44
N GLU A 912 -8.17 -3.63 27.29
CA GLU A 912 -7.18 -3.63 28.37
C GLU A 912 -5.76 -3.97 27.87
N ARG A 913 -5.67 -4.87 26.88
CA ARG A 913 -4.42 -5.37 26.31
C ARG A 913 -4.57 -5.70 24.83
N GLU A 914 -3.45 -5.93 24.16
CA GLU A 914 -3.45 -6.51 22.81
C GLU A 914 -3.92 -7.97 22.85
N ILE A 915 -4.81 -8.32 21.92
CA ILE A 915 -5.19 -9.70 21.60
C ILE A 915 -4.53 -10.05 20.27
N PHE A 916 -3.49 -10.88 20.30
CA PHE A 916 -2.63 -11.15 19.16
C PHE A 916 -3.19 -12.26 18.24
N GLY A 917 -4.37 -12.02 17.66
CA GLY A 917 -5.10 -12.99 16.84
C GLY A 917 -6.06 -12.35 15.84
N PRO A 918 -6.88 -13.16 15.14
CA PRO A 918 -7.76 -12.69 14.07
C PRO A 918 -9.05 -12.06 14.62
N ILE A 919 -8.91 -11.07 15.50
CA ILE A 919 -10.01 -10.44 16.24
C ILE A 919 -10.08 -8.95 15.88
N LEU A 920 -11.21 -8.53 15.31
CA LEU A 920 -11.50 -7.13 15.03
C LEU A 920 -12.52 -6.59 16.03
N HIS A 921 -12.15 -5.54 16.76
CA HIS A 921 -13.09 -4.80 17.60
C HIS A 921 -13.69 -3.64 16.81
N VAL A 922 -14.99 -3.37 16.99
CA VAL A 922 -15.70 -2.30 16.28
C VAL A 922 -16.43 -1.41 17.26
N ALA A 923 -16.27 -0.10 17.09
CA ALA A 923 -17.03 0.94 17.77
C ALA A 923 -17.55 1.96 16.76
N THR A 924 -18.54 2.74 17.16
CA THR A 924 -19.07 3.84 16.35
C THR A 924 -18.83 5.21 16.96
N PHE A 925 -18.74 6.22 16.10
CA PHE A 925 -18.60 7.62 16.50
C PHE A 925 -19.48 8.53 15.64
N LYS A 926 -19.83 9.71 16.16
CA LYS A 926 -20.51 10.76 15.39
C LYS A 926 -19.47 11.62 14.67
N ALA A 927 -19.80 12.15 13.49
CA ALA A 927 -18.88 12.98 12.70
C ALA A 927 -18.11 14.02 13.54
N ARG A 928 -18.84 14.85 14.30
CA ARG A 928 -18.28 15.87 15.20
C ARG A 928 -17.36 15.36 16.33
N ASP A 929 -17.44 14.08 16.67
CA ASP A 929 -16.72 13.48 17.80
C ASP A 929 -15.39 12.82 17.35
N ILE A 930 -15.02 12.93 16.07
CA ILE A 930 -13.81 12.32 15.50
C ILE A 930 -12.53 12.72 16.24
N ASP A 931 -12.45 13.96 16.70
CA ASP A 931 -11.33 14.46 17.50
C ASP A 931 -11.22 13.76 18.85
N GLY A 932 -12.36 13.47 19.49
CA GLY A 932 -12.41 12.71 20.73
C GLY A 932 -11.98 11.26 20.54
N VAL A 933 -12.22 10.68 19.37
CA VAL A 933 -11.71 9.34 19.00
C VAL A 933 -10.18 9.37 18.92
N VAL A 934 -9.60 10.37 18.25
CA VAL A 934 -8.12 10.54 18.17
C VAL A 934 -7.53 10.72 19.57
N ASP A 935 -8.17 11.51 20.43
CA ASP A 935 -7.73 11.71 21.81
C ASP A 935 -7.76 10.40 22.62
N ALA A 936 -8.80 9.57 22.46
CA ALA A 936 -8.90 8.26 23.10
C ALA A 936 -7.82 7.28 22.60
N ILE A 937 -7.52 7.28 21.30
CA ILE A 937 -6.44 6.46 20.72
C ILE A 937 -5.09 6.86 21.34
N ASN A 938 -4.78 8.15 21.36
CA ASN A 938 -3.53 8.66 21.94
C ASN A 938 -3.43 8.35 23.45
N ALA A 939 -4.55 8.43 24.19
CA ALA A 939 -4.59 8.20 25.63
C ALA A 939 -4.23 6.76 26.04
N LYS A 940 -4.38 5.78 25.14
CA LYS A 940 -3.95 4.39 25.41
C LYS A 940 -2.44 4.22 25.50
N GLY A 941 -1.67 5.19 25.00
CA GLY A 941 -0.22 5.23 25.11
C GLY A 941 0.54 4.30 24.15
N TYR A 942 -0.17 3.49 23.35
CA TYR A 942 0.40 2.82 22.17
C TYR A 942 0.47 3.80 20.99
N GLY A 943 1.27 3.46 19.98
CA GLY A 943 1.48 4.34 18.83
C GLY A 943 2.21 3.65 17.68
N LEU A 944 1.77 2.47 17.24
CA LEU A 944 2.43 1.70 16.18
C LEU A 944 1.87 1.97 14.79
N THR A 945 0.68 1.46 14.45
CA THR A 945 0.00 1.75 13.17
C THR A 945 -1.38 2.36 13.33
N PHE A 946 -1.76 3.19 12.35
CA PHE A 946 -3.07 3.83 12.28
C PHE A 946 -3.56 3.91 10.83
N GLY A 947 -4.82 3.54 10.62
CA GLY A 947 -5.50 3.60 9.33
C GLY A 947 -6.55 4.71 9.27
N LEU A 948 -6.68 5.37 8.13
CA LEU A 948 -7.73 6.36 7.88
C LEU A 948 -8.33 6.18 6.50
N HIS A 949 -9.63 5.95 6.40
CA HIS A 949 -10.37 6.00 5.16
C HIS A 949 -11.27 7.24 5.12
N THR A 950 -10.92 8.19 4.24
CA THR A 950 -11.65 9.44 4.00
C THR A 950 -11.27 10.03 2.63
N ARG A 951 -12.18 10.81 2.04
CA ARG A 951 -11.96 11.60 0.81
C ARG A 951 -11.67 13.08 1.08
N ILE A 952 -11.63 13.50 2.35
CA ILE A 952 -11.47 14.89 2.77
C ILE A 952 -10.00 15.11 3.15
N ASP A 953 -9.28 15.95 2.39
CA ASP A 953 -7.82 16.11 2.58
C ASP A 953 -7.50 16.91 3.85
N ASP A 954 -8.30 17.94 4.15
CA ASP A 954 -8.23 18.72 5.40
C ASP A 954 -8.37 17.80 6.63
N ARG A 955 -9.24 16.78 6.55
CA ARG A 955 -9.44 15.79 7.63
C ARG A 955 -8.23 14.87 7.76
N VAL A 956 -7.63 14.46 6.65
CA VAL A 956 -6.35 13.72 6.68
C VAL A 956 -5.30 14.56 7.38
N GLN A 957 -5.14 15.83 7.03
CA GLN A 957 -4.16 16.71 7.64
C GLN A 957 -4.43 16.89 9.15
N GLN A 958 -5.66 17.23 9.53
CA GLN A 958 -6.09 17.41 10.92
C GLN A 958 -5.75 16.20 11.79
N ILE A 959 -6.05 14.98 11.32
CA ILE A 959 -5.82 13.76 12.08
C ILE A 959 -4.33 13.42 12.13
N VAL A 960 -3.62 13.49 10.99
CA VAL A 960 -2.18 13.20 10.91
C VAL A 960 -1.36 14.11 11.84
N GLU A 961 -1.73 15.39 11.95
CA GLU A 961 -1.04 16.35 12.82
C GLU A 961 -1.27 16.08 14.32
N ARG A 962 -2.36 15.39 14.68
CA ARG A 962 -2.76 15.13 16.07
C ARG A 962 -2.47 13.73 16.57
N VAL A 963 -2.52 12.73 15.69
CA VAL A 963 -2.36 11.33 16.10
C VAL A 963 -0.90 11.05 16.45
N HIS A 964 -0.69 10.39 17.58
CA HIS A 964 0.64 10.03 18.10
C HIS A 964 0.95 8.58 17.76
N VAL A 965 1.20 8.35 16.47
CA VAL A 965 1.44 7.01 15.91
C VAL A 965 2.61 7.04 14.93
N GLY A 966 3.44 6.01 14.99
CA GLY A 966 4.64 5.88 14.17
C GLY A 966 4.36 5.69 12.68
N ASN A 967 3.36 4.91 12.28
CA ASN A 967 3.05 4.64 10.87
C ASN A 967 1.57 4.89 10.58
N ILE A 968 1.28 5.84 9.68
CA ILE A 968 -0.07 6.26 9.32
C ILE A 968 -0.35 5.88 7.86
N TYR A 969 -1.49 5.26 7.61
CA TYR A 969 -1.91 4.75 6.31
C TYR A 969 -3.27 5.33 5.92
N VAL A 970 -3.34 6.01 4.78
CA VAL A 970 -4.56 6.68 4.29
C VAL A 970 -5.07 5.99 3.04
N ASN A 971 -6.34 5.59 3.07
CA ASN A 971 -7.09 4.93 1.99
C ASN A 971 -6.44 3.63 1.47
N ARG A 972 -5.79 2.88 2.35
CA ARG A 972 -5.19 1.57 2.10
C ARG A 972 -5.18 0.74 3.38
N ASN A 973 -4.82 -0.54 3.27
CA ASN A 973 -4.50 -1.36 4.43
C ASN A 973 -3.30 -0.79 5.21
N GLN A 974 -3.17 -1.19 6.49
CA GLN A 974 -2.15 -0.66 7.41
C GLN A 974 -1.05 -1.68 7.76
N ILE A 975 -0.81 -2.65 6.89
CA ILE A 975 0.19 -3.71 7.09
C ILE A 975 1.20 -3.74 5.93
N GLY A 976 2.31 -4.48 6.11
CA GLY A 976 3.28 -4.71 5.02
C GLY A 976 4.11 -3.49 4.67
N ALA A 977 4.67 -2.80 5.69
CA ALA A 977 5.57 -1.69 5.49
C ALA A 977 6.83 -2.11 4.70
N ILE A 978 7.20 -1.32 3.69
CA ILE A 978 8.34 -1.58 2.79
C ILE A 978 9.58 -0.85 3.31
N VAL A 979 10.66 -1.59 3.54
CA VAL A 979 11.94 -1.06 4.04
C VAL A 979 12.48 0.08 3.16
N GLY A 980 12.85 1.20 3.78
CA GLY A 980 13.33 2.40 3.08
C GLY A 980 12.27 3.25 2.39
N SER A 981 11.01 2.77 2.32
CA SER A 981 9.86 3.52 1.79
C SER A 981 8.88 3.90 2.90
N GLN A 982 8.57 2.94 3.78
CA GLN A 982 7.79 3.12 4.99
C GLN A 982 8.57 2.61 6.22
N PRO A 983 9.62 3.33 6.68
CA PRO A 983 10.31 3.00 7.92
C PRO A 983 9.31 2.67 9.03
N PHE A 984 9.53 1.54 9.70
CA PHE A 984 8.54 0.92 10.57
C PHE A 984 8.98 0.96 12.03
N GLY A 985 8.07 1.38 12.91
CA GLY A 985 8.31 1.42 14.35
C GLY A 985 7.39 2.41 15.04
N GLY A 986 7.10 2.17 16.31
CA GLY A 986 6.09 2.95 17.06
C GLY A 986 6.68 3.99 17.99
N GLU A 987 5.80 4.63 18.75
CA GLU A 987 6.14 5.48 19.90
C GLU A 987 5.38 5.05 21.16
N GLY A 988 5.80 5.58 22.33
CA GLY A 988 5.19 5.25 23.61
C GLY A 988 5.38 3.78 24.00
N LEU A 989 4.28 3.07 24.29
CA LEU A 989 4.27 1.65 24.63
C LEU A 989 4.61 0.73 23.46
N SER A 990 4.60 1.26 22.22
CA SER A 990 4.86 0.49 21.00
C SER A 990 6.33 0.43 20.60
N GLY A 991 7.20 1.22 21.23
CA GLY A 991 8.62 1.05 21.05
C GLY A 991 9.46 2.23 21.50
N THR A 992 10.76 1.99 21.58
CA THR A 992 11.76 3.02 21.88
C THR A 992 12.20 3.79 20.64
N GLY A 993 11.97 3.21 19.45
CA GLY A 993 12.66 3.58 18.23
C GLY A 993 14.18 3.34 18.31
N PRO A 994 14.94 3.73 17.28
CA PRO A 994 14.46 4.32 16.01
C PRO A 994 13.76 3.30 15.10
N LYS A 995 13.11 3.78 14.04
CA LYS A 995 12.37 2.91 13.11
C LYS A 995 13.29 1.94 12.37
N ALA A 996 12.92 0.66 12.35
CA ALA A 996 13.53 -0.33 11.47
C ALA A 996 13.31 0.07 10.01
N GLY A 997 14.34 -0.09 9.18
CA GLY A 997 14.30 0.24 7.75
C GLY A 997 14.29 1.75 7.49
N GLY A 998 14.60 2.55 8.51
CA GLY A 998 14.75 4.00 8.44
C GLY A 998 16.19 4.48 8.63
N PRO A 999 16.44 5.75 8.34
CA PRO A 999 17.78 6.34 8.34
C PRO A 999 18.39 6.46 9.75
N LEU A 1000 17.57 6.45 10.82
CA LEU A 1000 18.07 6.58 12.19
C LEU A 1000 18.43 5.23 12.84
N TYR A 1001 18.17 4.10 12.18
CA TYR A 1001 18.35 2.76 12.76
C TYR A 1001 19.83 2.39 12.95
N VAL A 1002 20.61 2.31 11.86
CA VAL A 1002 22.05 1.96 11.90
C VAL A 1002 22.86 2.90 12.80
N PRO A 1003 22.61 4.23 12.83
CA PRO A 1003 23.25 5.14 13.79
C PRO A 1003 23.05 4.77 15.27
N ARG A 1004 21.96 4.08 15.63
CA ARG A 1004 21.74 3.62 17.03
C ARG A 1004 22.74 2.55 17.45
N PHE A 1005 23.25 1.76 16.52
CA PHE A 1005 24.26 0.72 16.74
C PHE A 1005 25.71 1.24 16.74
N ARG A 1006 25.92 2.56 16.57
CA ARG A 1006 27.24 3.21 16.49
C ARG A 1006 27.48 4.18 17.66
N ARG A 1007 28.76 4.45 17.92
CA ARG A 1007 29.25 5.58 18.72
C ARG A 1007 29.82 6.64 17.79
N THR A 1008 29.34 7.87 17.91
CA THR A 1008 29.81 9.06 17.18
C THR A 1008 30.91 9.82 17.95
N ALA A 1009 31.16 9.44 19.20
CA ALA A 1009 32.20 10.02 20.06
C ALA A 1009 32.74 8.95 21.02
N ALA A 1010 33.93 9.21 21.58
CA ALA A 1010 34.50 8.39 22.64
C ALA A 1010 33.61 8.41 23.90
N VAL A 1011 33.62 7.30 24.64
CA VAL A 1011 32.92 7.20 25.91
C VAL A 1011 33.67 8.03 26.95
N GLU A 1012 32.96 8.97 27.59
CA GLU A 1012 33.50 9.80 28.68
C GLU A 1012 33.03 9.26 30.03
N ASN A 1013 33.88 9.35 31.06
CA ASN A 1013 33.54 9.01 32.44
C ASN A 1013 33.54 10.29 33.28
N HIS A 1014 32.44 10.53 33.99
CA HIS A 1014 32.26 11.71 34.82
C HIS A 1014 31.69 11.35 36.20
N ASP A 1015 32.11 12.10 37.22
CA ASP A 1015 31.54 12.01 38.56
C ASP A 1015 30.10 12.56 38.60
N ALA A 1016 29.34 12.15 39.61
CA ALA A 1016 27.99 12.69 39.83
C ALA A 1016 28.04 14.22 40.06
N PRO A 1017 27.07 14.99 39.52
CA PRO A 1017 26.99 16.43 39.74
C PRO A 1017 26.80 16.75 41.24
N GLN A 1018 27.62 17.67 41.76
CA GLN A 1018 27.54 18.13 43.16
C GLN A 1018 26.36 19.10 43.34
N GLY A 1019 25.46 18.86 44.30
CA GLY A 1019 24.34 19.77 44.56
C GLY A 1019 23.39 19.24 45.61
N LYS A 1020 22.45 20.09 46.07
CA LYS A 1020 21.32 19.61 46.88
C LYS A 1020 20.33 18.89 45.97
N ALA A 1021 19.77 17.77 46.45
CA ALA A 1021 18.73 17.06 45.73
C ALA A 1021 17.49 17.96 45.58
N VAL A 1022 16.97 18.05 44.35
CA VAL A 1022 15.70 18.76 44.07
C VAL A 1022 14.51 17.92 44.53
N SER A 1023 13.44 18.56 45.03
CA SER A 1023 12.24 17.83 45.45
C SER A 1023 11.41 17.39 44.25
N LEU A 1024 10.62 16.32 44.41
CA LEU A 1024 9.71 15.83 43.38
C LEU A 1024 8.69 16.89 42.99
N GLU A 1025 8.14 17.62 43.95
CA GLU A 1025 7.14 18.67 43.71
C GLU A 1025 7.73 19.82 42.87
N ALA A 1026 8.97 20.22 43.15
CA ALA A 1026 9.64 21.26 42.38
C ALA A 1026 9.91 20.81 40.95
N LEU A 1027 10.39 19.58 40.76
CA LEU A 1027 10.65 19.03 39.43
C LEU A 1027 9.37 18.82 38.63
N GLN A 1028 8.32 18.28 39.25
CA GLN A 1028 7.02 18.07 38.60
C GLN A 1028 6.38 19.40 38.20
N SER A 1029 6.40 20.40 39.09
CA SER A 1029 5.90 21.75 38.80
C SER A 1029 6.66 22.41 37.63
N ALA A 1030 7.99 22.21 37.57
CA ALA A 1030 8.80 22.69 36.46
C ALA A 1030 8.43 22.02 35.13
N LEU A 1031 8.07 20.74 35.12
CA LEU A 1031 7.63 20.02 33.92
C LEU A 1031 6.21 20.44 33.50
N ASP A 1032 5.27 20.44 34.44
CA ASP A 1032 3.86 20.77 34.21
C ASP A 1032 3.67 22.21 33.70
N GLY A 1033 4.61 23.10 34.03
CA GLY A 1033 4.62 24.49 33.58
C GLY A 1033 5.13 24.72 32.15
N LEU A 1034 5.65 23.71 31.46
CA LEU A 1034 6.21 23.85 30.11
C LEU A 1034 5.19 23.51 29.02
N ASP A 1035 5.04 24.40 28.05
CA ASP A 1035 4.30 24.16 26.81
C ASP A 1035 5.21 24.39 25.60
N ALA A 1036 5.54 23.31 24.90
CA ALA A 1036 6.43 23.35 23.74
C ALA A 1036 5.69 23.45 22.39
N ARG A 1037 4.34 23.44 22.35
CA ARG A 1037 3.60 23.36 21.07
C ARG A 1037 3.94 24.50 20.12
N ASN A 1038 3.91 25.73 20.61
CA ASN A 1038 4.28 26.91 19.83
C ASN A 1038 5.78 26.93 19.47
N TRP A 1039 6.63 26.33 20.30
CA TRP A 1039 8.06 26.27 20.07
C TRP A 1039 8.44 25.23 19.01
N ALA A 1040 7.79 24.06 19.03
CA ALA A 1040 7.97 23.00 18.05
C ALA A 1040 7.59 23.46 16.64
N ALA A 1041 6.50 24.23 16.51
CA ALA A 1041 6.04 24.81 15.24
C ALA A 1041 6.95 25.94 14.70
N ARG A 1042 7.94 26.39 15.48
CA ARG A 1042 8.77 27.56 15.15
C ARG A 1042 9.88 27.19 14.16
N PRO A 1043 9.98 27.83 12.98
CA PRO A 1043 11.01 27.52 11.99
C PRO A 1043 12.38 28.11 12.33
N ASP A 1044 12.44 29.25 13.04
CA ASP A 1044 13.69 29.94 13.42
C ASP A 1044 14.26 29.50 14.78
N ARG A 1045 13.75 28.42 15.37
CA ARG A 1045 14.08 27.97 16.74
C ARG A 1045 15.59 27.89 17.00
N VAL A 1046 16.36 27.26 16.11
CA VAL A 1046 17.81 27.11 16.31
C VAL A 1046 18.55 28.45 16.21
N GLU A 1047 18.07 29.37 15.38
CA GLU A 1047 18.65 30.72 15.27
C GLU A 1047 18.38 31.56 16.53
N VAL A 1048 17.17 31.44 17.08
CA VAL A 1048 16.81 32.04 18.37
C VAL A 1048 17.73 31.52 19.49
N LEU A 1049 17.96 30.21 19.54
CA LEU A 1049 18.87 29.58 20.51
C LEU A 1049 20.32 30.07 20.32
N ARG A 1050 20.80 30.17 19.08
CA ARG A 1050 22.15 30.70 18.77
C ARG A 1050 22.31 32.14 19.23
N LYS A 1051 21.31 32.98 19.02
CA LYS A 1051 21.33 34.38 19.48
C LYS A 1051 21.36 34.46 21.01
N ALA A 1052 20.48 33.71 21.67
CA ALA A 1052 20.41 33.63 23.14
C ALA A 1052 21.71 33.13 23.78
N LEU A 1053 22.43 32.24 23.10
CA LEU A 1053 23.68 31.64 23.57
C LEU A 1053 24.94 32.15 22.85
N SER A 1054 24.86 33.29 22.16
CA SER A 1054 25.91 33.82 21.26
C SER A 1054 27.29 34.03 21.91
N GLY A 1055 27.35 34.21 23.23
CA GLY A 1055 28.59 34.32 24.00
C GLY A 1055 29.21 33.00 24.47
N LYS A 1056 28.55 31.86 24.26
CA LYS A 1056 28.98 30.52 24.72
C LYS A 1056 29.91 29.87 23.69
N ARG A 1057 30.88 29.07 24.15
CA ARG A 1057 31.87 28.35 23.32
C ARG A 1057 31.79 26.84 23.60
N GLY A 1058 32.73 26.06 23.06
CA GLY A 1058 32.88 24.65 23.41
C GLY A 1058 31.68 23.79 23.02
N VAL A 1059 31.24 22.94 23.96
CA VAL A 1059 30.20 21.93 23.74
C VAL A 1059 28.84 22.55 23.39
N ILE A 1060 28.51 23.71 23.95
CA ILE A 1060 27.26 24.43 23.64
C ILE A 1060 27.24 24.88 22.17
N ARG A 1061 28.36 25.40 21.65
CA ARG A 1061 28.45 25.81 20.24
C ARG A 1061 28.33 24.59 19.32
N LYS A 1062 28.94 23.46 19.69
CA LYS A 1062 28.80 22.20 18.94
C LYS A 1062 27.35 21.72 18.95
N ALA A 1063 26.69 21.69 20.11
CA ALA A 1063 25.27 21.34 20.25
C ALA A 1063 24.37 22.17 19.32
N LEU A 1064 24.56 23.48 19.24
CA LEU A 1064 23.80 24.36 18.34
C LEU A 1064 24.12 24.17 16.85
N ALA A 1065 25.32 23.68 16.53
CA ALA A 1065 25.69 23.34 15.16
C ALA A 1065 25.01 22.04 14.73
N GLU A 1066 25.11 20.99 15.53
CA GLU A 1066 24.48 19.68 15.25
C GLU A 1066 22.95 19.78 15.28
N ALA A 1067 22.37 20.52 16.23
CA ALA A 1067 20.93 20.74 16.27
C ALA A 1067 20.40 21.51 15.04
N ALA A 1068 21.26 22.28 14.36
CA ALA A 1068 20.90 22.94 13.10
C ALA A 1068 21.08 22.04 11.87
N ALA A 1069 21.90 20.99 11.98
CA ALA A 1069 22.06 19.98 10.93
C ALA A 1069 20.91 18.96 10.95
N LEU A 1070 20.16 18.88 12.06
CA LEU A 1070 18.97 18.05 12.17
C LEU A 1070 17.85 18.57 11.26
N ASP A 1071 17.62 17.89 10.15
CA ASP A 1071 16.50 18.16 9.25
C ASP A 1071 15.22 17.52 9.78
N MET A 1072 14.30 18.37 10.25
CA MET A 1072 12.97 17.97 10.69
C MET A 1072 11.89 18.25 9.65
N THR A 1073 12.26 18.60 8.42
CA THR A 1073 11.29 18.75 7.34
C THR A 1073 10.78 17.39 6.87
N ALA A 1074 9.58 17.35 6.32
CA ALA A 1074 9.02 16.12 5.78
C ALA A 1074 9.82 15.68 4.54
N GLN A 1075 10.41 14.49 4.61
CA GLN A 1075 11.18 13.90 3.53
C GLN A 1075 10.28 12.98 2.71
N THR A 1076 10.28 13.16 1.39
CA THR A 1076 9.61 12.21 0.48
C THR A 1076 10.52 11.01 0.28
N LEU A 1077 10.02 9.82 0.58
CA LEU A 1077 10.74 8.57 0.40
C LEU A 1077 10.36 7.92 -0.93
N PRO A 1078 11.29 7.20 -1.58
CA PRO A 1078 10.98 6.44 -2.78
C PRO A 1078 9.96 5.35 -2.47
N GLY A 1079 9.13 4.98 -3.44
CA GLY A 1079 8.09 3.97 -3.27
C GLY A 1079 7.39 3.66 -4.59
N PRO A 1080 6.46 2.69 -4.58
CA PRO A 1080 5.69 2.34 -5.76
C PRO A 1080 4.86 3.53 -6.24
N THR A 1081 4.61 3.54 -7.54
CA THR A 1081 3.78 4.56 -8.19
C THR A 1081 2.37 4.52 -7.62
N GLY A 1082 1.76 5.69 -7.40
CA GLY A 1082 0.41 5.77 -6.84
C GLY A 1082 0.37 5.76 -5.31
N GLU A 1083 1.53 5.98 -4.68
CA GLU A 1083 1.65 6.24 -3.26
C GLU A 1083 2.46 7.51 -3.01
N SER A 1084 2.09 8.25 -1.96
CA SER A 1084 2.94 9.26 -1.35
C SER A 1084 3.48 8.72 -0.04
N ASN A 1085 4.81 8.63 0.07
CA ASN A 1085 5.51 8.14 1.25
C ASN A 1085 6.32 9.29 1.86
N ARG A 1086 5.95 9.72 3.07
CA ARG A 1086 6.57 10.86 3.74
C ARG A 1086 7.07 10.46 5.13
N LEU A 1087 8.34 10.74 5.42
CA LEU A 1087 8.94 10.58 6.74
C LEU A 1087 9.16 11.96 7.35
N SER A 1088 8.64 12.16 8.56
CA SER A 1088 8.79 13.42 9.30
C SER A 1088 9.35 13.14 10.68
N GLN A 1089 10.13 14.08 11.21
CA GLN A 1089 10.64 14.02 12.57
C GLN A 1089 9.89 15.00 13.45
N TYR A 1090 9.48 14.55 14.63
CA TYR A 1090 8.73 15.32 15.62
C TYR A 1090 9.49 15.37 16.94
N PRO A 1091 9.30 16.40 17.78
CA PRO A 1091 9.91 16.43 19.10
C PRO A 1091 9.40 15.26 19.96
N LYS A 1092 10.32 14.58 20.64
CA LYS A 1092 10.00 13.40 21.48
C LYS A 1092 9.13 13.72 22.70
N GLY A 1093 9.15 14.97 23.17
CA GLY A 1093 8.47 15.43 24.39
C GLY A 1093 9.43 16.12 25.38
N PRO A 1094 9.03 16.34 26.65
CA PRO A 1094 9.88 17.00 27.64
C PRO A 1094 11.16 16.20 27.99
N VAL A 1095 12.30 16.89 28.03
CA VAL A 1095 13.63 16.30 28.28
C VAL A 1095 14.24 16.83 29.57
N LEU A 1096 14.70 15.94 30.43
CA LEU A 1096 15.44 16.28 31.64
C LEU A 1096 16.95 16.32 31.35
N CYS A 1097 17.58 17.49 31.46
CA CYS A 1097 18.99 17.73 31.13
C CYS A 1097 19.82 17.87 32.41
N LEU A 1098 20.68 16.88 32.68
CA LEU A 1098 21.34 16.68 33.98
C LEU A 1098 22.86 16.96 33.99
N GLY A 1099 23.47 17.27 32.85
CA GLY A 1099 24.91 17.51 32.78
C GLY A 1099 25.72 16.27 32.45
N PRO A 1100 26.95 16.14 32.99
CA PRO A 1100 27.26 16.29 34.42
C PRO A 1100 27.75 17.68 34.85
N THR A 1101 28.16 18.52 33.91
CA THR A 1101 28.48 19.93 34.18
C THR A 1101 27.34 20.82 33.73
N LEU A 1102 27.27 22.03 34.30
CA LEU A 1102 26.33 23.06 33.86
C LEU A 1102 26.43 23.34 32.34
N GLU A 1103 27.66 23.35 31.79
CA GLU A 1103 27.87 23.59 30.37
C GLU A 1103 27.28 22.48 29.50
N ILE A 1104 27.45 21.21 29.90
CA ILE A 1104 26.87 20.06 29.21
C ILE A 1104 25.34 20.04 29.38
N ALA A 1105 24.82 20.37 30.56
CA ALA A 1105 23.38 20.43 30.79
C ALA A 1105 22.70 21.48 29.89
N VAL A 1106 23.34 22.64 29.73
CA VAL A 1106 22.89 23.68 28.77
C VAL A 1106 23.03 23.21 27.32
N ALA A 1107 24.08 22.46 26.98
CA ALA A 1107 24.24 21.89 25.64
C ALA A 1107 23.18 20.82 25.31
N GLN A 1108 22.80 19.98 26.28
CA GLN A 1108 21.69 19.04 26.18
C GLN A 1108 20.37 19.79 25.97
N ALA A 1109 20.10 20.82 26.77
CA ALA A 1109 18.92 21.66 26.63
C ALA A 1109 18.87 22.35 25.26
N ALA A 1110 19.99 22.87 24.76
CA ALA A 1110 20.06 23.49 23.45
C ALA A 1110 19.71 22.51 22.32
N GLN A 1111 20.09 21.23 22.44
CA GLN A 1111 19.73 20.19 21.47
C GLN A 1111 18.26 19.80 21.56
N ALA A 1112 17.76 19.57 22.78
CA ALA A 1112 16.35 19.25 23.00
C ALA A 1112 15.44 20.38 22.49
N LEU A 1113 15.72 21.63 22.88
CA LEU A 1113 15.00 22.80 22.39
C LEU A 1113 15.16 22.97 20.86
N GLY A 1114 16.34 22.67 20.32
CA GLY A 1114 16.60 22.70 18.87
C GLY A 1114 15.77 21.68 18.10
N ALA A 1115 15.54 20.50 18.69
CA ALA A 1115 14.63 19.46 18.19
C ALA A 1115 13.14 19.78 18.46
N GLY A 1116 12.83 20.91 19.09
CA GLY A 1116 11.45 21.33 19.39
C GLY A 1116 10.88 20.82 20.72
N CYS A 1117 11.67 20.11 21.53
CA CYS A 1117 11.26 19.62 22.85
C CYS A 1117 11.14 20.76 23.88
N ALA A 1118 10.41 20.49 24.98
CA ALA A 1118 10.59 21.21 26.24
C ALA A 1118 11.83 20.69 26.98
N ALA A 1119 12.49 21.52 27.79
CA ALA A 1119 13.67 21.11 28.54
C ALA A 1119 13.62 21.56 30.02
N VAL A 1120 13.99 20.68 30.94
CA VAL A 1120 14.26 21.05 32.34
C VAL A 1120 15.75 20.83 32.62
N VAL A 1121 16.45 21.90 32.99
CA VAL A 1121 17.88 21.85 33.31
C VAL A 1121 18.05 21.75 34.82
N VAL A 1122 18.64 20.64 35.29
CA VAL A 1122 18.95 20.47 36.72
C VAL A 1122 20.46 20.37 36.88
N ALA A 1123 21.06 21.47 37.33
CA ALA A 1123 22.48 21.58 37.59
C ALA A 1123 22.75 22.78 38.52
N PRO A 1124 23.87 22.82 39.26
CA PRO A 1124 24.25 24.01 40.03
C PRO A 1124 24.44 25.23 39.13
N GLY A 1125 23.72 26.32 39.40
CA GLY A 1125 23.76 27.54 38.59
C GLY A 1125 22.89 27.51 37.34
N ALA A 1126 21.98 26.53 37.22
CA ALA A 1126 21.09 26.36 36.08
C ALA A 1126 20.20 27.58 35.86
N ALA A 1127 19.64 28.18 36.92
CA ALA A 1127 18.70 29.30 36.81
C ALA A 1127 19.29 30.49 36.02
N GLN A 1128 20.52 30.89 36.36
CA GLN A 1128 21.19 31.98 35.64
C GLN A 1128 21.63 31.58 34.22
N ALA A 1129 22.00 30.31 34.02
CA ALA A 1129 22.52 29.84 32.74
C ALA A 1129 21.45 29.71 31.65
N VAL A 1130 20.21 29.36 32.01
CA VAL A 1130 19.10 29.19 31.06
C VAL A 1130 18.23 30.44 30.92
N GLN A 1131 18.39 31.46 31.77
CA GLN A 1131 17.61 32.70 31.68
C GLN A 1131 17.57 33.30 30.26
N PRO A 1132 18.70 33.37 29.50
CA PRO A 1132 18.67 33.88 28.13
C PRO A 1132 17.79 33.05 27.17
N LEU A 1133 17.66 31.74 27.42
CA LEU A 1133 16.81 30.84 26.64
C LEU A 1133 15.33 31.09 26.97
N SER A 1134 15.00 31.22 28.26
CA SER A 1134 13.65 31.56 28.70
C SER A 1134 13.22 32.94 28.20
N ASP A 1135 14.10 33.94 28.26
CA ASP A 1135 13.84 35.31 27.76
C ASP A 1135 13.62 35.33 26.24
N ALA A 1136 14.20 34.36 25.52
CA ALA A 1136 14.00 34.18 24.09
C ALA A 1136 12.70 33.43 23.74
N GLY A 1137 11.91 33.03 24.75
CA GLY A 1137 10.65 32.32 24.61
C GLY A 1137 10.79 30.81 24.43
N ALA A 1138 11.96 30.23 24.73
CA ALA A 1138 12.15 28.78 24.70
C ALA A 1138 11.44 28.13 25.90
N PRO A 1139 10.78 26.96 25.74
CA PRO A 1139 10.12 26.21 26.81
C PRO A 1139 11.16 25.50 27.69
N VAL A 1140 11.83 26.27 28.53
CA VAL A 1140 12.88 25.79 29.43
C VAL A 1140 12.62 26.19 30.88
N ALA A 1141 12.79 25.25 31.79
CA ALA A 1141 12.83 25.51 33.23
C ALA A 1141 14.20 25.12 33.80
N ALA A 1142 14.57 25.68 34.94
CA ALA A 1142 15.82 25.34 35.63
C ALA A 1142 15.62 25.16 37.13
N LEU A 1143 16.36 24.20 37.69
CA LEU A 1143 16.45 23.96 39.12
C LEU A 1143 17.92 23.83 39.53
N ASP A 1144 18.33 24.59 40.54
CA ASP A 1144 19.68 24.51 41.08
C ASP A 1144 19.84 23.29 41.98
N GLY A 1145 20.59 22.29 41.54
CA GLY A 1145 20.82 21.08 42.32
C GLY A 1145 21.18 19.86 41.48
N SER A 1146 20.90 18.69 42.03
CA SER A 1146 20.98 17.38 41.36
C SER A 1146 19.66 16.63 41.52
N VAL A 1147 19.43 15.62 40.68
CA VAL A 1147 18.23 14.76 40.77
C VAL A 1147 18.60 13.48 41.49
N ALA A 1148 17.87 13.16 42.55
CA ALA A 1148 17.98 11.88 43.25
C ALA A 1148 17.23 10.77 42.48
N THR A 1149 17.68 9.53 42.65
CA THR A 1149 17.09 8.35 42.00
C THR A 1149 15.61 8.19 42.33
N GLU A 1150 15.20 8.43 43.58
CA GLU A 1150 13.82 8.30 44.03
C GLU A 1150 12.91 9.32 43.33
N THR A 1151 13.42 10.55 43.16
CA THR A 1151 12.73 11.60 42.41
C THR A 1151 12.57 11.21 40.95
N LEU A 1152 13.60 10.62 40.34
CA LEU A 1152 13.57 10.19 38.94
C LEU A 1152 12.62 9.01 38.71
N THR A 1153 12.50 8.09 39.65
CA THR A 1153 11.52 6.99 39.57
C THR A 1153 10.09 7.52 39.64
N ALA A 1154 9.82 8.55 40.45
CA ALA A 1154 8.45 9.04 40.68
C ALA A 1154 7.96 10.14 39.71
N VAL A 1155 8.87 10.90 39.07
CA VAL A 1155 8.48 12.03 38.20
C VAL A 1155 7.68 11.58 36.97
N ARG A 1156 6.69 12.36 36.53
CA ARG A 1156 5.84 12.03 35.36
C ARG A 1156 6.01 13.04 34.24
N GLY A 1157 5.65 12.63 33.01
CA GLY A 1157 5.66 13.52 31.84
C GLY A 1157 7.05 13.76 31.23
N ILE A 1158 8.02 12.88 31.48
CA ILE A 1158 9.34 12.92 30.85
C ILE A 1158 9.41 11.93 29.67
N ALA A 1159 9.98 12.38 28.57
CA ALA A 1159 10.16 11.57 27.36
C ALA A 1159 11.60 11.05 27.19
N ALA A 1160 12.58 11.78 27.74
CA ALA A 1160 13.98 11.38 27.78
C ALA A 1160 14.73 12.04 28.95
N VAL A 1161 15.82 11.41 29.36
CA VAL A 1161 16.79 11.96 30.32
C VAL A 1161 18.14 12.05 29.65
N ALA A 1162 18.74 13.24 29.61
CA ALA A 1162 20.07 13.46 29.10
C ALA A 1162 21.05 13.59 30.27
N ALA A 1163 22.01 12.66 30.36
CA ALA A 1163 23.04 12.63 31.39
C ALA A 1163 24.32 12.05 30.76
N ALA A 1164 25.27 12.93 30.43
CA ALA A 1164 26.42 12.54 29.62
C ALA A 1164 27.45 11.72 30.43
N GLY A 1165 27.96 10.67 29.79
CA GLY A 1165 29.00 9.81 30.34
C GLY A 1165 28.52 8.43 30.76
N ALA A 1166 29.49 7.55 31.02
CA ALA A 1166 29.31 6.14 31.32
C ALA A 1166 29.92 5.80 32.69
N SER A 1167 29.28 6.25 33.77
CA SER A 1167 29.78 6.08 35.15
C SER A 1167 28.76 5.42 36.07
N ASP A 1168 29.14 5.20 37.33
CA ASP A 1168 28.22 4.68 38.36
C ASP A 1168 27.00 5.59 38.54
N TRP A 1169 27.17 6.90 38.35
CA TRP A 1169 26.07 7.86 38.38
C TRP A 1169 25.04 7.61 37.28
N THR A 1170 25.46 7.46 36.01
CA THR A 1170 24.50 7.18 34.92
C THR A 1170 23.92 5.77 35.02
N ARG A 1171 24.61 4.81 35.65
CA ARG A 1171 24.04 3.52 36.03
C ARG A 1171 22.91 3.66 37.05
N GLU A 1172 23.09 4.44 38.11
CA GLU A 1172 22.06 4.70 39.12
C GLU A 1172 20.81 5.35 38.50
N LEU A 1173 21.00 6.33 37.60
CA LEU A 1173 19.89 6.92 36.85
C LEU A 1173 19.16 5.89 35.98
N ARG A 1174 19.91 5.01 35.31
CA ARG A 1174 19.34 3.95 34.49
C ARG A 1174 18.53 2.95 35.30
N LEU A 1175 19.02 2.55 36.48
CA LEU A 1175 18.29 1.69 37.41
C LEU A 1175 16.98 2.36 37.84
N ALA A 1176 17.02 3.64 38.19
CA ALA A 1176 15.83 4.39 38.56
C ALA A 1176 14.80 4.49 37.43
N LEU A 1177 15.25 4.63 36.18
CA LEU A 1177 14.39 4.65 34.99
C LEU A 1177 13.79 3.28 34.67
N ALA A 1178 14.52 2.19 34.89
CA ALA A 1178 14.05 0.83 34.63
C ALA A 1178 12.95 0.37 35.61
N GLU A 1179 12.84 0.98 36.79
CA GLU A 1179 11.76 0.71 37.75
C GLU A 1179 10.44 1.43 37.43
N ARG A 1180 10.39 2.23 36.37
CA ARG A 1180 9.20 2.98 35.99
C ARG A 1180 8.21 2.10 35.22
N ASP A 1181 6.93 2.31 35.47
CA ASP A 1181 5.84 1.76 34.65
C ASP A 1181 5.63 2.59 33.38
N GLY A 1182 4.99 1.99 32.37
CA GLY A 1182 4.63 2.66 31.12
C GLY A 1182 5.72 2.58 30.03
N PRO A 1183 5.81 3.57 29.13
CA PRO A 1183 6.83 3.61 28.08
C PRO A 1183 8.26 3.60 28.63
N ILE A 1184 9.17 2.95 27.91
CA ILE A 1184 10.60 2.95 28.25
C ILE A 1184 11.18 4.34 27.98
N VAL A 1185 11.51 5.07 29.05
CA VAL A 1185 12.15 6.40 28.95
C VAL A 1185 13.64 6.22 28.65
N SER A 1186 14.13 6.87 27.59
CA SER A 1186 15.52 6.73 27.18
C SER A 1186 16.48 7.56 28.03
N LEU A 1187 17.65 6.98 28.33
CA LEU A 1187 18.79 7.66 28.93
C LEU A 1187 19.82 7.98 27.85
N GLU A 1188 20.01 9.26 27.54
CA GLU A 1188 20.96 9.73 26.54
C GLU A 1188 22.30 10.07 27.21
N THR A 1189 23.26 9.16 27.01
CA THR A 1189 24.61 9.24 27.61
C THR A 1189 25.63 9.99 26.77
N GLN A 1190 25.26 10.38 25.54
CA GLN A 1190 26.12 11.21 24.69
C GLN A 1190 25.89 12.69 24.98
N ALA A 1191 26.97 13.45 25.08
CA ALA A 1191 26.89 14.90 25.26
C ALA A 1191 26.21 15.59 24.05
N ILE A 1192 26.47 15.07 22.85
CA ILE A 1192 25.99 15.63 21.58
C ILE A 1192 25.35 14.52 20.72
N ALA A 1193 24.03 14.52 20.60
CA ALA A 1193 23.24 13.59 19.79
C ALA A 1193 21.81 14.13 19.55
N PRO A 1194 21.62 15.18 18.74
CA PRO A 1194 20.31 15.83 18.59
C PRO A 1194 19.21 14.91 18.05
N SER A 1195 19.56 13.92 17.22
CA SER A 1195 18.63 12.91 16.69
C SER A 1195 18.02 11.99 17.76
N ARG A 1196 18.50 12.05 19.01
CA ARG A 1196 17.92 11.29 20.14
C ARG A 1196 16.72 11.98 20.79
N TYR A 1197 16.48 13.24 20.44
CA TYR A 1197 15.37 14.04 20.97
C TYR A 1197 14.19 14.14 19.99
N VAL A 1198 14.22 13.36 18.90
CA VAL A 1198 13.12 13.26 17.94
C VAL A 1198 12.50 11.87 17.94
N VAL A 1199 11.27 11.82 17.45
CA VAL A 1199 10.55 10.61 17.06
C VAL A 1199 10.23 10.70 15.57
N GLU A 1200 10.32 9.56 14.89
CA GLU A 1200 9.99 9.47 13.47
C GLU A 1200 8.51 9.12 13.32
N ARG A 1201 7.79 9.80 12.41
CA ARG A 1201 6.44 9.40 11.98
C ARG A 1201 6.40 9.30 10.46
N HIS A 1202 5.84 8.21 9.97
CA HIS A 1202 5.67 7.93 8.55
C HIS A 1202 4.21 8.09 8.17
N LEU A 1203 3.99 8.70 7.00
CA LEU A 1203 2.68 8.84 6.37
C LEU A 1203 2.73 8.21 4.98
N CYS A 1204 1.87 7.21 4.77
CA CYS A 1204 1.57 6.64 3.47
C CYS A 1204 0.18 7.06 3.02
N ILE A 1205 0.06 7.68 1.84
CA ILE A 1205 -1.24 7.97 1.22
C ILE A 1205 -1.35 7.20 -0.09
N ASP A 1206 -2.41 6.40 -0.24
CA ASP A 1206 -2.78 5.86 -1.55
C ASP A 1206 -3.39 6.97 -2.41
N THR A 1207 -2.59 7.50 -3.34
CA THR A 1207 -3.02 8.58 -4.25
C THR A 1207 -3.87 8.05 -5.41
N THR A 1208 -4.07 6.74 -5.51
CA THR A 1208 -4.92 6.08 -6.51
C THR A 1208 -6.28 5.69 -5.98
N ALA A 1209 -6.54 5.91 -4.69
CA ALA A 1209 -7.77 5.48 -4.04
C ALA A 1209 -9.04 6.01 -4.71
N ALA A 1210 -8.98 7.15 -5.41
CA ALA A 1210 -10.09 7.72 -6.17
C ALA A 1210 -10.47 6.89 -7.41
N GLY A 1211 -9.61 5.95 -7.87
CA GLY A 1211 -9.86 5.08 -9.01
C GLY A 1211 -8.81 5.14 -10.13
N GLY A 1212 -7.66 5.78 -9.89
CA GLY A 1212 -6.49 5.75 -10.78
C GLY A 1212 -5.46 6.87 -10.52
N ASN A 1213 -4.39 6.91 -11.31
CA ASN A 1213 -3.23 7.81 -11.15
C ASN A 1213 -3.07 8.79 -12.31
N ALA A 1214 -3.66 9.99 -12.18
CA ALA A 1214 -3.56 11.03 -13.20
C ALA A 1214 -2.12 11.52 -13.42
N SER A 1215 -1.29 11.57 -12.37
CA SER A 1215 0.11 12.03 -12.47
C SER A 1215 0.98 11.09 -13.29
N LEU A 1216 0.79 9.78 -13.15
CA LEU A 1216 1.50 8.77 -13.93
C LEU A 1216 1.13 8.86 -15.41
N LEU A 1217 -0.17 9.00 -15.71
CA LEU A 1217 -0.65 9.11 -17.09
C LEU A 1217 -0.11 10.36 -17.81
N ALA A 1218 0.17 11.43 -17.08
CA ALA A 1218 0.74 12.67 -17.63
C ALA A 1218 2.27 12.61 -17.83
N THR A 1219 2.98 11.76 -17.09
CA THR A 1219 4.45 11.69 -17.07
C THR A 1219 5.05 10.49 -17.84
N ALA A 1220 4.21 9.51 -18.19
CA ALA A 1220 4.61 8.29 -18.90
C ALA A 1220 4.83 8.46 -20.41
N GLU A 1221 4.29 9.54 -21.00
CA GLU A 1221 4.55 9.96 -22.38
C GLU A 1221 5.74 10.92 -22.46
#